data_AF-A0A844YYC3-F1
#
_entry.id   AF-A0A844YYC3-F1
#
_cell.length_a   1.000
_cell.length_b   1.000
_cell.length_c   1.000
_cell.angle_alpha   90.00
_cell.angle_beta   90.00
_cell.angle_gamma   90.00
#
_symmetry.space_group_name_H-M   'P 1'
#
loop_
_entity.id
_entity.type
_entity.pdbx_description
1 polymer ?
#
loop_
_entity_poly.entity_id
_entity_poly.type
_entity_poly.pdbx_seq_one_letter_code
_entity_poly.pdbx_strand_id
1 'polypeptide(L)'
;MRQKELRIALICYGGVSLAVYMHGVTKEIWHLARASRAFHAREISGIAGEKGSAAIYAEMLDTIAREQGLALRVLPDILTGASAGGINAVFLAQAVNSGQSLDPLTDLWLETADVDRLLDPAADVWTRTVKFWAPPVVQLLLSRPGNVVSESVAPEMRQEVRGKLAQFVRSRWFEPPFSGYGFSALLADALQAMAAGPPGEPLLPPGHPVDLSVTATDFHGYRQRLQLNSPPVVEESEHRLTIGFRSRVPQQAGHALAPLPELLLAARSTASFPGAFPPLRLGEIDRLAADRGFAWPGREAFLARVMPARQSAAECEAVSLIDGSVLVNAPFSEAMSALQDRPAQREVDRRFVYIDPTPDAATRALAPQGDVGFFRAIFGSISSIPREQPIRDNLEAIGAQSREAARLQRMVETLRPDVERTVEKLFGGTFFLDRPTSARLSAWRAKAQQAAAEQAGYAFHSYAQAKFAGIVDRLAKLIEAHVPGLHAEGGSLADLLTSYLDAAGLGALGGSKGGASEEAIAFFRAHDIGYRIRRLRLIARRLTREWDDDPEVTDADRDAAREVIYCMLALYFAREGSDALGPQFSHVAERVLIDPGPVLAEIARLRQLEALDEQAEAMLAAGLEAMPRPLRRKVLMAYLGFAFYDVATLPLLRNEGLTEFDPVKVDRISPEDAASIRGGGCAATLRGIEFYNFGAFFSRAYRENDYLWGRLHGAERMVDLLLSATIAPLAPDAIRAIKRRLFMAILDEEQPRLRADPALIPGLRREVAARLG
;
A
#
# COMPACT_ATOMS: atom_id res chain seq x y z
N MET A 1 -26.09 11.53 -6.11
CA MET A 1 -25.57 10.33 -5.40
C MET A 1 -24.11 10.59 -5.05
N ARG A 2 -23.80 10.61 -3.76
CA ARG A 2 -22.46 10.89 -3.24
C ARG A 2 -21.47 9.80 -3.67
N GLN A 3 -20.24 10.18 -4.01
CA GLN A 3 -19.19 9.24 -4.39
C GLN A 3 -18.08 9.24 -3.36
N LYS A 4 -17.67 8.05 -2.94
CA LYS A 4 -16.60 7.84 -1.95
C LYS A 4 -15.68 6.71 -2.38
N GLU A 5 -14.39 6.86 -2.15
CA GLU A 5 -13.37 5.85 -2.42
C GLU A 5 -12.88 5.25 -1.09
N LEU A 6 -12.94 3.94 -0.97
CA LEU A 6 -12.27 3.18 0.07
C LEU A 6 -10.92 2.71 -0.48
N ARG A 7 -9.84 3.44 -0.15
CA ARG A 7 -8.48 3.13 -0.62
C ARG A 7 -7.78 2.24 0.41
N ILE A 8 -7.31 1.08 -0.04
CA ILE A 8 -6.74 0.04 0.80
C ILE A 8 -5.25 -0.07 0.48
N ALA A 9 -4.43 0.24 1.48
CA ALA A 9 -3.03 -0.16 1.55
C ALA A 9 -2.95 -1.51 2.26
N LEU A 10 -2.75 -2.57 1.49
CA LEU A 10 -2.70 -3.94 1.98
C LEU A 10 -1.26 -4.34 2.36
N ILE A 11 -1.08 -4.83 3.58
CA ILE A 11 0.20 -5.35 4.08
C ILE A 11 0.10 -6.86 4.30
N CYS A 12 0.83 -7.62 3.51
CA CYS A 12 0.91 -9.08 3.60
C CYS A 12 2.26 -9.49 4.20
N TYR A 13 2.34 -9.82 5.49
CA TYR A 13 3.61 -10.19 6.12
C TYR A 13 3.60 -11.54 6.81
N GLY A 14 4.70 -12.26 6.64
CA GLY A 14 5.05 -13.44 7.45
C GLY A 14 4.42 -14.75 6.97
N GLY A 15 4.53 -15.77 7.83
CA GLY A 15 3.62 -16.90 7.82
C GLY A 15 4.09 -18.23 7.25
N VAL A 16 5.19 -18.33 6.49
CA VAL A 16 5.60 -19.59 5.81
C VAL A 16 4.39 -20.26 5.13
N SER A 17 3.83 -21.36 5.68
CA SER A 17 2.67 -22.04 5.09
C SER A 17 1.34 -21.29 5.31
N LEU A 18 1.30 -20.34 6.25
CA LEU A 18 0.18 -19.41 6.45
C LEU A 18 0.00 -18.43 5.28
N ALA A 19 0.93 -18.40 4.32
CA ALA A 19 0.71 -17.75 3.03
C ALA A 19 -0.52 -18.33 2.30
N VAL A 20 -0.88 -19.59 2.56
CA VAL A 20 -2.10 -20.22 2.03
C VAL A 20 -3.36 -19.59 2.62
N TYR A 21 -3.37 -19.31 3.93
CA TYR A 21 -4.44 -18.55 4.59
C TYR A 21 -4.53 -17.12 4.05
N MET A 22 -3.39 -16.42 3.95
CA MET A 22 -3.34 -15.07 3.39
C MET A 22 -3.87 -15.03 1.96
N HIS A 23 -3.60 -16.06 1.15
CA HIS A 23 -4.14 -16.17 -0.21
C HIS A 23 -5.67 -16.23 -0.22
N GLY A 24 -6.28 -16.95 0.71
CA GLY A 24 -7.75 -16.92 0.87
C GLY A 24 -8.27 -15.51 1.15
N VAL A 25 -7.57 -14.74 2.00
CA VAL A 25 -7.91 -13.34 2.29
C VAL A 25 -7.73 -12.44 1.06
N THR A 26 -6.59 -12.53 0.36
CA THR A 26 -6.33 -11.71 -0.83
C THR A 26 -7.29 -12.04 -1.97
N LYS A 27 -7.76 -13.30 -2.07
CA LYS A 27 -8.80 -13.69 -3.02
C LYS A 27 -10.12 -12.96 -2.76
N GLU A 28 -10.53 -12.75 -1.51
CA GLU A 28 -11.73 -11.96 -1.20
C GLU A 28 -11.56 -10.47 -1.46
N ILE A 29 -10.36 -9.91 -1.22
CA ILE A 29 -10.05 -8.53 -1.63
C ILE A 29 -10.18 -8.38 -3.16
N TRP A 30 -9.69 -9.36 -3.91
CA TRP A 30 -9.83 -9.42 -5.37
C TRP A 30 -11.30 -9.52 -5.82
N HIS A 31 -12.10 -10.40 -5.19
CA HIS A 31 -13.54 -10.49 -5.49
C HIS A 31 -14.29 -9.20 -5.16
N LEU A 32 -13.95 -8.52 -4.05
CA LEU A 32 -14.55 -7.23 -3.71
C LEU A 32 -14.17 -6.13 -4.71
N ALA A 33 -12.90 -6.07 -5.14
CA ALA A 33 -12.46 -5.12 -6.16
C ALA A 33 -13.17 -5.37 -7.50
N ARG A 34 -13.32 -6.63 -7.91
CA ARG A 34 -14.13 -7.03 -9.09
C ARG A 34 -15.58 -6.59 -8.99
N ALA A 35 -16.21 -6.82 -7.84
CA ALA A 35 -17.58 -6.40 -7.58
C ALA A 35 -17.72 -4.87 -7.65
N SER A 36 -16.77 -4.14 -7.06
CA SER A 36 -16.74 -2.68 -7.13
C SER A 36 -16.60 -2.17 -8.55
N ARG A 37 -15.67 -2.73 -9.34
CA ARG A 37 -15.52 -2.38 -10.76
C ARG A 37 -16.83 -2.56 -11.54
N ALA A 38 -17.48 -3.73 -11.43
CA ALA A 38 -18.72 -4.00 -12.15
C ALA A 38 -19.87 -3.09 -11.72
N PHE A 39 -19.98 -2.80 -10.42
CA PHE A 39 -20.95 -1.83 -9.90
C PHE A 39 -20.78 -0.47 -10.59
N HIS A 40 -19.55 0.02 -10.68
CA HIS A 40 -19.25 1.32 -11.31
C HIS A 40 -19.34 1.31 -12.85
N ALA A 41 -19.15 0.16 -13.48
CA ALA A 41 -19.33 -0.03 -14.93
C ALA A 41 -20.81 -0.23 -15.34
N ARG A 42 -21.74 -0.35 -14.37
CA ARG A 42 -23.13 -0.76 -14.57
C ARG A 42 -23.28 -2.15 -15.20
N GLU A 43 -22.31 -3.02 -14.94
CA GLU A 43 -22.25 -4.41 -15.38
C GLU A 43 -22.68 -5.38 -14.27
N ILE A 44 -23.47 -4.90 -13.30
CA ILE A 44 -23.90 -5.69 -12.14
C ILE A 44 -24.62 -6.95 -12.58
N SER A 45 -25.41 -6.90 -13.66
CA SER A 45 -26.09 -8.08 -14.21
C SER A 45 -25.12 -9.16 -14.74
N GLY A 46 -23.94 -8.75 -15.23
CA GLY A 46 -22.89 -9.67 -15.68
C GLY A 46 -22.24 -10.42 -14.51
N ILE A 47 -21.94 -9.72 -13.41
CA ILE A 47 -21.38 -10.34 -12.19
C ILE A 47 -22.45 -11.05 -11.35
N ALA A 48 -23.70 -10.57 -11.32
CA ALA A 48 -24.80 -11.24 -10.64
C ALA A 48 -25.18 -12.58 -11.30
N GLY A 49 -24.81 -12.77 -12.57
CA GLY A 49 -24.87 -14.06 -13.26
C GLY A 49 -23.73 -15.02 -12.90
N GLU A 50 -22.65 -14.53 -12.29
CA GLU A 50 -21.56 -15.36 -11.75
C GLU A 50 -21.95 -15.91 -10.37
N LYS A 51 -21.65 -17.20 -10.12
CA LYS A 51 -21.78 -17.79 -8.78
C LYS A 51 -20.52 -17.43 -7.96
N GLY A 52 -20.68 -16.99 -6.71
CA GLY A 52 -19.56 -16.76 -5.79
C GLY A 52 -19.69 -15.50 -4.94
N SER A 53 -18.64 -15.16 -4.18
CA SER A 53 -18.65 -14.02 -3.25
C SER A 53 -18.73 -12.65 -3.93
N ALA A 54 -18.18 -12.49 -5.13
CA ALA A 54 -18.23 -11.25 -5.90
C ALA A 54 -19.66 -10.77 -6.19
N ALA A 55 -20.59 -11.67 -6.48
CA ALA A 55 -22.00 -11.32 -6.71
C ALA A 55 -22.64 -10.71 -5.45
N ILE A 56 -22.38 -11.32 -4.28
CA ILE A 56 -22.89 -10.82 -3.00
C ILE A 56 -22.29 -9.44 -2.65
N TYR A 57 -21.00 -9.23 -2.92
CA TYR A 57 -20.39 -7.90 -2.77
C TYR A 57 -21.01 -6.85 -3.70
N ALA A 58 -21.33 -7.21 -4.95
CA ALA A 58 -21.93 -6.29 -5.90
C ALA A 58 -23.36 -5.87 -5.46
N GLU A 59 -24.16 -6.83 -4.97
CA GLU A 59 -25.47 -6.56 -4.38
C GLU A 59 -25.38 -5.67 -3.14
N MET A 60 -24.36 -5.89 -2.28
CA MET A 60 -24.13 -5.07 -1.10
C MET A 60 -23.79 -3.62 -1.47
N LEU A 61 -22.94 -3.40 -2.48
CA LEU A 61 -22.62 -2.07 -2.98
C LEU A 61 -23.85 -1.37 -3.60
N ASP A 62 -24.68 -2.10 -4.34
CA ASP A 62 -25.94 -1.57 -4.88
C ASP A 62 -26.93 -1.19 -3.78
N THR A 63 -27.04 -2.02 -2.73
CA THR A 63 -27.87 -1.74 -1.56
C THR A 63 -27.42 -0.46 -0.86
N ILE A 64 -26.12 -0.30 -0.59
CA ILE A 64 -25.55 0.93 0.01
C ILE A 64 -25.86 2.14 -0.86
N ALA A 65 -25.69 2.03 -2.18
CA ALA A 65 -25.96 3.12 -3.11
C ALA A 65 -27.43 3.54 -3.12
N ARG A 66 -28.37 2.57 -3.10
CA ARG A 66 -29.81 2.81 -3.10
C ARG A 66 -30.32 3.36 -1.77
N GLU A 67 -29.92 2.76 -0.65
CA GLU A 67 -30.44 3.10 0.68
C GLU A 67 -29.78 4.35 1.28
N GLN A 68 -28.49 4.56 1.00
CA GLN A 68 -27.71 5.66 1.60
C GLN A 68 -27.32 6.74 0.60
N GLY A 69 -27.69 6.61 -0.67
CA GLY A 69 -27.29 7.57 -1.71
C GLY A 69 -25.77 7.64 -1.90
N LEU A 70 -25.03 6.57 -1.57
CA LEU A 70 -23.56 6.53 -1.55
C LEU A 70 -23.00 5.48 -2.52
N ALA A 71 -22.38 5.92 -3.61
CA ALA A 71 -21.60 5.07 -4.51
C ALA A 71 -20.18 4.88 -3.97
N LEU A 72 -19.95 3.76 -3.27
CA LEU A 72 -18.65 3.40 -2.73
C LEU A 72 -17.80 2.68 -3.79
N ARG A 73 -16.56 3.13 -4.00
CA ARG A 73 -15.56 2.49 -4.86
C ARG A 73 -14.42 1.93 -4.02
N VAL A 74 -14.10 0.65 -4.16
CA VAL A 74 -13.02 -0.01 -3.40
C VAL A 74 -11.78 -0.11 -4.26
N LEU A 75 -10.65 0.40 -3.74
CA LEU A 75 -9.39 0.52 -4.48
C LEU A 75 -8.23 -0.06 -3.66
N PRO A 76 -7.90 -1.36 -3.80
CA PRO A 76 -6.64 -1.91 -3.29
C PRO A 76 -5.49 -1.47 -4.20
N ASP A 77 -4.91 -0.30 -3.92
CA ASP A 77 -3.98 0.39 -4.82
C ASP A 77 -2.54 0.52 -4.30
N ILE A 78 -2.31 0.14 -3.04
CA ILE A 78 -0.98 0.00 -2.44
C ILE A 78 -0.90 -1.42 -1.87
N LEU A 79 0.06 -2.21 -2.35
CA LEU A 79 0.29 -3.58 -1.90
C LEU A 79 1.71 -3.71 -1.41
N THR A 80 1.89 -4.08 -0.16
CA THR A 80 3.22 -4.35 0.38
C THR A 80 3.30 -5.74 0.96
N GLY A 81 4.47 -6.37 0.86
CA GLY A 81 4.63 -7.69 1.44
C GLY A 81 6.05 -8.08 1.81
N ALA A 82 6.13 -9.01 2.75
CA ALA A 82 7.37 -9.57 3.27
C ALA A 82 7.19 -11.07 3.49
N SER A 83 8.28 -11.83 3.40
CA SER A 83 8.24 -13.30 3.46
C SER A 83 7.34 -13.91 2.38
N ALA A 84 6.77 -15.08 2.66
CA ALA A 84 5.80 -15.76 1.82
C ALA A 84 4.52 -14.91 1.58
N GLY A 85 4.19 -13.96 2.47
CA GLY A 85 3.13 -12.97 2.25
C GLY A 85 3.38 -12.05 1.04
N GLY A 86 4.66 -11.78 0.71
CA GLY A 86 5.04 -11.01 -0.48
C GLY A 86 4.63 -11.67 -1.80
N ILE A 87 4.53 -13.00 -1.86
CA ILE A 87 4.01 -13.71 -3.05
C ILE A 87 2.55 -13.30 -3.30
N ASN A 88 1.72 -13.32 -2.25
CA ASN A 88 0.31 -12.93 -2.37
C ASN A 88 0.17 -11.46 -2.80
N ALA A 89 1.03 -10.56 -2.30
CA ALA A 89 1.04 -9.16 -2.73
C ALA A 89 1.41 -9.00 -4.21
N VAL A 90 2.44 -9.71 -4.71
CA VAL A 90 2.86 -9.67 -6.12
C VAL A 90 1.73 -10.12 -7.04
N PHE A 91 1.14 -11.28 -6.74
CA PHE A 91 0.07 -11.85 -7.57
C PHE A 91 -1.21 -11.01 -7.51
N LEU A 92 -1.60 -10.50 -6.34
CA LEU A 92 -2.76 -9.61 -6.22
C LEU A 92 -2.53 -8.30 -6.98
N ALA A 93 -1.35 -7.69 -6.89
CA ALA A 93 -1.03 -6.47 -7.62
C ALA A 93 -1.10 -6.68 -9.14
N GLN A 94 -0.56 -7.81 -9.62
CA GLN A 94 -0.67 -8.22 -11.02
C GLN A 94 -2.14 -8.40 -11.44
N ALA A 95 -2.95 -9.10 -10.65
CA ALA A 95 -4.37 -9.33 -10.94
C ALA A 95 -5.19 -8.03 -10.93
N VAL A 96 -4.93 -7.13 -9.98
CA VAL A 96 -5.59 -5.82 -9.87
C VAL A 96 -5.26 -4.92 -11.07
N ASN A 97 -3.98 -4.88 -11.47
CA ASN A 97 -3.52 -4.07 -12.60
C ASN A 97 -3.99 -4.62 -13.96
N SER A 98 -3.91 -5.94 -14.16
CA SER A 98 -4.14 -6.57 -15.47
C SER A 98 -5.57 -7.06 -15.68
N GLY A 99 -6.34 -7.26 -14.61
CA GLY A 99 -7.65 -7.91 -14.63
C GLY A 99 -7.59 -9.46 -14.72
N GLN A 100 -6.41 -10.05 -14.60
CA GLN A 100 -6.21 -11.51 -14.61
C GLN A 100 -6.82 -12.21 -13.37
N SER A 101 -7.10 -13.52 -13.49
CA SER A 101 -7.59 -14.33 -12.37
C SER A 101 -6.48 -14.68 -11.37
N LEU A 102 -6.82 -14.74 -10.09
CA LEU A 102 -5.96 -15.27 -9.03
C LEU A 102 -6.04 -16.80 -8.87
N ASP A 103 -6.95 -17.47 -9.58
CA ASP A 103 -7.11 -18.92 -9.47
C ASP A 103 -5.83 -19.73 -9.77
N PRO A 104 -4.95 -19.34 -10.70
CA PRO A 104 -3.67 -20.02 -10.90
C PRO A 104 -2.77 -20.01 -9.66
N LEU A 105 -2.81 -18.95 -8.85
CA LEU A 105 -2.11 -18.93 -7.56
C LEU A 105 -2.78 -19.88 -6.56
N THR A 106 -4.11 -20.00 -6.58
CA THR A 106 -4.80 -21.00 -5.77
C THR A 106 -4.39 -22.42 -6.20
N ASP A 107 -4.24 -22.69 -7.50
CA ASP A 107 -3.81 -23.99 -8.02
C ASP A 107 -2.39 -24.31 -7.55
N LEU A 108 -1.50 -23.32 -7.64
CA LEU A 108 -0.14 -23.41 -7.11
C LEU A 108 -0.14 -23.80 -5.62
N TRP A 109 -0.90 -23.08 -4.80
CA TRP A 109 -0.94 -23.35 -3.35
C TRP A 109 -1.54 -24.72 -3.04
N LEU A 110 -2.67 -25.10 -3.63
CA LEU A 110 -3.34 -26.34 -3.25
C LEU A 110 -2.61 -27.58 -3.81
N GLU A 111 -2.18 -27.53 -5.06
CA GLU A 111 -1.65 -28.70 -5.77
C GLU A 111 -0.14 -28.85 -5.66
N THR A 112 0.57 -27.72 -5.59
CA THR A 112 2.01 -27.72 -5.86
C THR A 112 2.87 -27.27 -4.68
N ALA A 113 2.30 -26.59 -3.69
CA ALA A 113 2.97 -26.32 -2.41
C ALA A 113 3.00 -27.55 -1.48
N ASP A 114 3.28 -28.72 -2.04
CA ASP A 114 3.57 -29.95 -1.30
C ASP A 114 5.08 -30.10 -1.12
N VAL A 115 5.51 -30.49 0.08
CA VAL A 115 6.92 -30.73 0.41
C VAL A 115 7.60 -31.60 -0.65
N ASP A 116 6.96 -32.67 -1.14
CA ASP A 116 7.58 -33.59 -2.09
C ASP A 116 7.89 -32.95 -3.46
N ARG A 117 7.12 -31.93 -3.87
CA ARG A 117 7.37 -31.18 -5.11
C ARG A 117 8.38 -30.04 -4.92
N LEU A 118 8.52 -29.55 -3.69
CA LEU A 118 9.46 -28.50 -3.34
C LEU A 118 10.88 -29.03 -3.10
N LEU A 119 11.03 -30.33 -2.77
CA LEU A 119 12.33 -30.96 -2.55
C LEU A 119 13.23 -30.92 -3.80
N ASP A 120 14.54 -30.70 -3.60
CA ASP A 120 15.51 -30.76 -4.69
C ASP A 120 15.68 -32.20 -5.22
N PRO A 121 15.44 -32.45 -6.53
CA PRO A 121 15.65 -33.77 -7.14
C PRO A 121 17.07 -34.32 -6.93
N ALA A 122 18.08 -33.46 -6.90
CA ALA A 122 19.48 -33.85 -6.67
C ALA A 122 19.74 -34.26 -5.21
N ALA A 123 18.88 -33.87 -4.26
CA ALA A 123 18.99 -34.29 -2.86
C ALA A 123 18.56 -35.76 -2.64
N ASP A 124 17.79 -36.37 -3.55
CA ASP A 124 17.24 -37.74 -3.42
C ASP A 124 18.17 -38.84 -4.00
N VAL A 125 19.04 -38.50 -4.96
CA VAL A 125 19.84 -39.50 -5.70
C VAL A 125 21.01 -40.07 -4.88
N TRP A 126 21.70 -39.25 -4.09
CA TRP A 126 22.85 -39.68 -3.28
C TRP A 126 22.48 -40.17 -1.87
N THR A 127 21.28 -39.83 -1.38
CA THR A 127 20.84 -40.14 -0.01
C THR A 127 20.15 -41.51 0.11
N ARG A 128 19.52 -42.01 -0.97
CA ARG A 128 18.93 -43.37 -1.03
C ARG A 128 19.93 -44.49 -0.77
N THR A 129 21.17 -44.33 -1.22
CA THR A 129 22.24 -45.33 -1.07
C THR A 129 22.96 -45.25 0.28
N VAL A 130 23.05 -44.07 0.90
CA VAL A 130 23.85 -43.85 2.13
C VAL A 130 22.99 -43.83 3.42
N LYS A 131 21.71 -43.42 3.34
CA LYS A 131 20.80 -43.26 4.50
C LYS A 131 19.62 -44.25 4.50
N PHE A 132 19.78 -45.46 3.95
CA PHE A 132 18.70 -46.46 3.89
C PHE A 132 18.13 -46.84 5.28
N TRP A 133 18.92 -46.65 6.34
CA TRP A 133 18.61 -46.95 7.74
C TRP A 133 17.82 -45.84 8.47
N ALA A 134 17.82 -44.60 7.97
CA ALA A 134 17.17 -43.47 8.62
C ALA A 134 15.62 -43.55 8.63
N PRO A 135 14.92 -44.00 7.57
CA PRO A 135 13.46 -44.07 7.54
C PRO A 135 12.84 -44.99 8.60
N PRO A 136 13.29 -46.24 8.81
CA PRO A 136 12.71 -47.10 9.85
C PRO A 136 12.97 -46.54 11.26
N VAL A 137 14.10 -45.88 11.50
CA VAL A 137 14.42 -45.27 12.80
C VAL A 137 13.58 -44.03 13.08
N VAL A 138 13.44 -43.13 12.11
CA VAL A 138 12.58 -41.93 12.21
C VAL A 138 11.11 -42.35 12.33
N GLN A 139 10.67 -43.34 11.55
CA GLN A 139 9.31 -43.86 11.65
C GLN A 139 9.06 -44.51 13.02
N LEU A 140 10.03 -45.24 13.59
CA LEU A 140 9.93 -45.80 14.95
C LEU A 140 9.87 -44.70 16.02
N LEU A 141 10.70 -43.66 15.92
CA LEU A 141 10.70 -42.51 16.84
C LEU A 141 9.40 -41.71 16.74
N LEU A 142 8.91 -41.47 15.53
CA LEU A 142 7.65 -40.78 15.25
C LEU A 142 6.41 -41.64 15.53
N SER A 143 6.56 -42.94 15.78
CA SER A 143 5.46 -43.84 16.19
C SER A 143 5.32 -44.02 17.70
N ARG A 144 6.27 -43.53 18.51
CA ARG A 144 6.19 -43.60 19.99
C ARG A 144 5.15 -42.62 20.56
N PRO A 145 4.44 -42.97 21.66
CA PRO A 145 3.56 -42.02 22.36
C PRO A 145 4.38 -40.86 22.94
N GLY A 146 3.89 -39.62 22.81
CA GLY A 146 4.54 -38.42 23.39
C GLY A 146 5.54 -37.71 22.46
N ASN A 147 5.43 -37.88 21.14
CA ASN A 147 6.20 -37.09 20.17
C ASN A 147 5.35 -35.98 19.52
N VAL A 148 6.04 -35.01 18.91
CA VAL A 148 5.43 -33.83 18.29
C VAL A 148 4.29 -34.19 17.33
N VAL A 149 4.41 -35.26 16.53
CA VAL A 149 3.37 -35.68 15.59
C VAL A 149 2.17 -36.31 16.30
N SER A 150 2.37 -37.06 17.38
CA SER A 150 1.29 -37.66 18.16
C SER A 150 0.52 -36.65 19.02
N GLU A 151 1.17 -35.54 19.41
CA GLU A 151 0.59 -34.50 20.26
C GLU A 151 -0.04 -33.34 19.46
N SER A 152 0.53 -32.97 18.32
CA SER A 152 0.10 -31.78 17.56
C SER A 152 -0.70 -32.06 16.29
N VAL A 153 -0.78 -33.30 15.81
CA VAL A 153 -1.48 -33.66 14.55
C VAL A 153 -2.74 -34.48 14.82
N ALA A 154 -3.82 -34.18 14.10
CA ALA A 154 -5.09 -34.92 14.16
C ALA A 154 -4.89 -36.42 13.87
N PRO A 155 -5.55 -37.34 14.60
CA PRO A 155 -5.30 -38.79 14.51
C PRO A 155 -5.31 -39.37 13.09
N GLU A 156 -6.21 -38.85 12.25
CA GLU A 156 -6.47 -39.30 10.89
C GLU A 156 -5.31 -38.98 9.91
N MET A 157 -4.54 -37.91 10.16
CA MET A 157 -3.49 -37.43 9.25
C MET A 157 -2.07 -37.80 9.69
N ARG A 158 -1.91 -38.44 10.86
CA ARG A 158 -0.60 -38.78 11.44
C ARG A 158 0.24 -39.67 10.53
N GLN A 159 -0.38 -40.58 9.78
CA GLN A 159 0.37 -41.53 8.93
C GLN A 159 0.98 -40.84 7.71
N GLU A 160 0.25 -39.93 7.05
CA GLU A 160 0.76 -39.14 5.92
C GLU A 160 1.91 -38.23 6.35
N VAL A 161 1.68 -37.47 7.43
CA VAL A 161 2.68 -36.53 7.98
C VAL A 161 3.94 -37.28 8.43
N ARG A 162 3.81 -38.44 9.07
CA ARG A 162 4.95 -39.31 9.43
C ARG A 162 5.75 -39.76 8.21
N GLY A 163 5.07 -40.17 7.14
CA GLY A 163 5.71 -40.60 5.89
C GLY A 163 6.53 -39.48 5.27
N LYS A 164 5.95 -38.29 5.13
CA LYS A 164 6.62 -37.11 4.56
C LYS A 164 7.74 -36.59 5.44
N LEU A 165 7.59 -36.58 6.77
CA LEU A 165 8.68 -36.24 7.69
C LEU A 165 9.85 -37.23 7.59
N ALA A 166 9.57 -38.53 7.48
CA ALA A 166 10.61 -39.55 7.31
C ALA A 166 11.34 -39.44 5.97
N GLN A 167 10.71 -38.85 4.94
CA GLN A 167 11.34 -38.52 3.66
C GLN A 167 12.14 -37.20 3.74
N PHE A 168 11.59 -36.18 4.41
CA PHE A 168 12.25 -34.89 4.65
C PHE A 168 13.58 -35.05 5.40
N VAL A 169 13.64 -35.89 6.43
CA VAL A 169 14.88 -36.18 7.20
C VAL A 169 15.96 -36.88 6.35
N ARG A 170 15.61 -37.47 5.19
CA ARG A 170 16.59 -38.06 4.25
C ARG A 170 17.41 -37.01 3.53
N SER A 171 16.83 -35.84 3.25
CA SER A 171 17.51 -34.74 2.55
C SER A 171 18.79 -34.28 3.28
N ARG A 172 19.69 -33.61 2.55
CA ARG A 172 21.05 -33.28 3.02
C ARG A 172 20.97 -32.56 4.36
N TRP A 173 21.49 -33.19 5.42
CA TRP A 173 21.75 -32.46 6.65
C TRP A 173 22.82 -31.43 6.29
N PHE A 174 22.57 -30.15 6.56
CA PHE A 174 23.41 -28.95 6.30
C PHE A 174 23.13 -28.13 5.02
N GLU A 175 22.22 -28.51 4.12
CA GLU A 175 21.78 -27.64 2.99
C GLU A 175 20.25 -27.45 3.00
N PRO A 176 19.71 -26.32 2.48
CA PRO A 176 18.27 -26.10 2.40
C PRO A 176 17.59 -27.26 1.64
N PRO A 177 16.52 -27.86 2.19
CA PRO A 177 15.90 -29.05 1.63
C PRO A 177 15.13 -28.79 0.32
N PHE A 178 14.68 -27.55 0.10
CA PHE A 178 13.87 -27.19 -1.06
C PHE A 178 14.68 -26.59 -2.20
N SER A 179 14.25 -26.86 -3.44
CA SER A 179 14.88 -26.34 -4.65
C SER A 179 14.58 -24.86 -4.86
N GLY A 180 15.61 -24.02 -4.90
CA GLY A 180 15.48 -22.60 -5.25
C GLY A 180 14.95 -22.40 -6.67
N TYR A 181 15.66 -22.98 -7.65
CA TYR A 181 15.26 -22.95 -9.06
C TYR A 181 13.89 -23.60 -9.29
N GLY A 182 13.63 -24.75 -8.65
CA GLY A 182 12.33 -25.41 -8.73
C GLY A 182 11.19 -24.50 -8.25
N PHE A 183 11.38 -23.80 -7.13
CA PHE A 183 10.39 -22.86 -6.64
C PHE A 183 10.21 -21.64 -7.57
N SER A 184 11.29 -21.10 -8.13
CA SER A 184 11.22 -20.06 -9.17
C SER A 184 10.44 -20.52 -10.41
N ALA A 185 10.67 -21.75 -10.86
CA ALA A 185 9.94 -22.33 -11.98
C ALA A 185 8.44 -22.44 -11.69
N LEU A 186 8.07 -22.85 -10.48
CA LEU A 186 6.67 -22.94 -10.03
C LEU A 186 5.96 -21.57 -9.97
N LEU A 187 6.65 -20.55 -9.44
CA LEU A 187 6.13 -19.18 -9.43
C LEU A 187 5.96 -18.64 -10.86
N ALA A 188 6.92 -18.94 -11.75
CA ALA A 188 6.83 -18.59 -13.17
C ALA A 188 5.64 -19.28 -13.84
N ASP A 189 5.41 -20.57 -13.59
CA ASP A 189 4.26 -21.33 -14.11
C ASP A 189 2.94 -20.67 -13.72
N ALA A 190 2.79 -20.24 -12.47
CA ALA A 190 1.59 -19.57 -12.00
C ALA A 190 1.38 -18.19 -12.64
N LEU A 191 2.44 -17.37 -12.78
CA LEU A 191 2.37 -16.07 -13.48
C LEU A 191 2.05 -16.24 -14.97
N GLN A 192 2.63 -17.26 -15.62
CA GLN A 192 2.31 -17.59 -17.02
C GLN A 192 0.87 -18.06 -17.16
N ALA A 193 0.37 -18.89 -16.24
CA ALA A 193 -1.01 -19.34 -16.24
C ALA A 193 -2.01 -18.17 -16.05
N MET A 194 -1.67 -17.18 -15.21
CA MET A 194 -2.45 -15.93 -15.13
C MET A 194 -2.47 -15.18 -16.47
N ALA A 195 -1.33 -15.11 -17.15
CA ALA A 195 -1.22 -14.42 -18.44
C ALA A 195 -1.89 -15.16 -19.60
N ALA A 196 -1.93 -16.50 -19.55
CA ALA A 196 -2.55 -17.34 -20.57
C ALA A 196 -4.09 -17.43 -20.43
N GLY A 197 -4.62 -17.21 -19.22
CA GLY A 197 -6.06 -17.16 -18.98
C GLY A 197 -6.71 -15.95 -19.66
N PRO A 198 -8.02 -16.00 -19.96
CA PRO A 198 -8.73 -14.84 -20.50
C PRO A 198 -8.70 -13.70 -19.48
N PRO A 199 -8.08 -12.54 -19.80
CA PRO A 199 -8.02 -11.44 -18.84
C PRO A 199 -9.40 -10.78 -18.74
N GLY A 200 -9.83 -10.51 -17.51
CA GLY A 200 -10.92 -9.55 -17.28
C GLY A 200 -10.42 -8.12 -17.46
N GLU A 201 -11.33 -7.15 -17.40
CA GLU A 201 -10.95 -5.74 -17.35
C GLU A 201 -10.15 -5.42 -16.07
N PRO A 202 -9.19 -4.48 -16.12
CA PRO A 202 -8.48 -4.01 -14.94
C PRO A 202 -9.42 -3.61 -13.80
N LEU A 203 -9.02 -3.89 -12.55
CA LEU A 203 -9.94 -3.75 -11.41
C LEU A 203 -10.02 -2.31 -10.88
N LEU A 204 -9.02 -1.50 -11.19
CA LEU A 204 -8.98 -0.08 -10.84
C LEU A 204 -9.27 0.78 -12.08
N PRO A 205 -9.59 2.08 -11.91
CA PRO A 205 -9.83 2.97 -13.04
C PRO A 205 -8.58 3.16 -13.92
N PRO A 206 -8.73 3.32 -15.25
CA PRO A 206 -7.61 3.62 -16.14
C PRO A 206 -6.82 4.85 -15.66
N GLY A 207 -5.49 4.74 -15.67
CA GLY A 207 -4.57 5.79 -15.21
C GLY A 207 -4.40 5.90 -13.69
N HIS A 208 -5.20 5.17 -12.89
CA HIS A 208 -5.04 5.09 -11.43
C HIS A 208 -3.70 4.42 -11.09
N PRO A 209 -2.92 4.98 -10.16
CA PRO A 209 -1.63 4.40 -9.82
C PRO A 209 -1.77 3.14 -8.93
N VAL A 210 -0.97 2.13 -9.22
CA VAL A 210 -0.81 0.91 -8.42
C VAL A 210 0.65 0.82 -7.99
N ASP A 211 0.88 0.65 -6.69
CA ASP A 211 2.20 0.47 -6.11
C ASP A 211 2.29 -0.91 -5.45
N LEU A 212 3.34 -1.64 -5.79
CA LEU A 212 3.70 -2.91 -5.18
C LEU A 212 5.11 -2.78 -4.60
N SER A 213 5.31 -3.11 -3.34
CA SER A 213 6.64 -3.16 -2.73
C SER A 213 6.83 -4.47 -1.96
N VAL A 214 7.89 -5.21 -2.27
CA VAL A 214 8.28 -6.38 -1.47
C VAL A 214 9.64 -6.21 -0.85
N THR A 215 9.81 -6.70 0.37
CA THR A 215 11.09 -6.61 1.09
C THR A 215 11.93 -7.87 0.90
N ALA A 216 13.23 -7.67 0.77
CA ALA A 216 14.25 -8.71 0.76
C ALA A 216 15.42 -8.26 1.63
N THR A 217 16.24 -9.21 2.06
CA THR A 217 17.46 -8.93 2.81
C THR A 217 18.66 -9.40 1.99
N ASP A 218 19.62 -8.52 1.75
CA ASP A 218 20.92 -8.92 1.23
C ASP A 218 21.76 -9.51 2.38
N PHE A 219 22.09 -10.79 2.26
CA PHE A 219 22.88 -11.50 3.27
C PHE A 219 24.26 -10.85 3.51
N HIS A 220 24.89 -10.34 2.45
CA HIS A 220 26.22 -9.70 2.58
C HIS A 220 26.11 -8.23 2.98
N GLY A 221 24.99 -7.60 2.65
CA GLY A 221 24.77 -6.16 2.86
C GLY A 221 25.70 -5.29 2.02
N TYR A 222 25.57 -3.99 2.20
CA TYR A 222 26.42 -2.98 1.59
C TYR A 222 26.75 -1.89 2.61
N ARG A 223 27.83 -1.15 2.37
CA ARG A 223 28.21 -0.04 3.25
C ARG A 223 27.36 1.19 2.92
N GLN A 224 26.63 1.66 3.90
CA GLN A 224 25.87 2.90 3.83
C GLN A 224 26.53 3.96 4.71
N ARG A 225 26.76 5.14 4.15
CA ARG A 225 27.21 6.32 4.89
C ARG A 225 26.01 6.99 5.53
N LEU A 226 26.04 7.15 6.85
CA LEU A 226 25.06 7.89 7.62
C LEU A 226 25.66 9.23 8.05
N GLN A 227 24.89 10.29 7.92
CA GLN A 227 25.23 11.61 8.45
C GLN A 227 24.77 11.69 9.91
N LEU A 228 25.66 12.05 10.82
CA LEU A 228 25.35 12.27 12.23
C LEU A 228 25.84 13.65 12.68
N ASN A 229 25.46 14.06 13.89
CA ASN A 229 25.99 15.29 14.48
C ASN A 229 27.47 15.14 14.91
N SER A 230 27.86 13.96 15.43
CA SER A 230 29.24 13.65 15.79
C SER A 230 29.44 12.13 15.97
N PRO A 231 30.38 11.47 15.26
CA PRO A 231 31.17 12.03 14.16
C PRO A 231 30.27 12.38 12.94
N PRO A 232 30.59 13.38 12.11
CA PRO A 232 29.73 13.82 11.01
C PRO A 232 29.29 12.71 10.06
N VAL A 233 30.16 11.72 9.83
CA VAL A 233 29.88 10.56 8.98
C VAL A 233 30.26 9.29 9.71
N VAL A 234 29.39 8.29 9.65
CA VAL A 234 29.69 6.90 10.02
C VAL A 234 29.33 5.96 8.86
N GLU A 235 30.09 4.88 8.70
CA GLU A 235 29.75 3.81 7.76
C GLU A 235 29.14 2.64 8.52
N GLU A 236 27.88 2.33 8.22
CA GLU A 236 27.17 1.18 8.75
C GLU A 236 26.86 0.17 7.64
N SER A 237 26.67 -1.09 8.00
CA SER A 237 26.22 -2.11 7.05
C SER A 237 24.70 -2.06 6.93
N GLU A 238 24.19 -1.73 5.76
CA GLU A 238 22.77 -1.84 5.42
C GLU A 238 22.54 -3.15 4.66
N HIS A 239 21.47 -3.83 5.01
CA HIS A 239 21.14 -5.14 4.47
C HIS A 239 19.73 -5.18 3.88
N ARG A 240 18.89 -4.18 4.17
CA ARG A 240 17.52 -4.10 3.69
C ARG A 240 17.50 -3.75 2.21
N LEU A 241 16.65 -4.45 1.48
CA LEU A 241 16.38 -4.21 0.08
C LEU A 241 14.88 -4.14 -0.15
N THR A 242 14.41 -3.12 -0.86
CA THR A 242 13.00 -2.98 -1.23
C THR A 242 12.86 -3.04 -2.73
N ILE A 243 12.08 -4.01 -3.22
CA ILE A 243 11.81 -4.20 -4.64
C ILE A 243 10.42 -3.60 -4.91
N GLY A 244 10.43 -2.36 -5.41
CA GLY A 244 9.22 -1.60 -5.71
C GLY A 244 8.82 -1.67 -7.19
N PHE A 245 7.53 -1.63 -7.46
CA PHE A 245 6.93 -1.47 -8.77
C PHE A 245 5.85 -0.40 -8.70
N ARG A 246 5.84 0.51 -9.67
CA ARG A 246 4.83 1.53 -9.81
C ARG A 246 4.33 1.51 -11.24
N SER A 247 3.02 1.38 -11.39
CA SER A 247 2.36 1.37 -12.70
C SER A 247 1.13 2.26 -12.66
N ARG A 248 0.71 2.75 -13.82
CA ARG A 248 -0.62 3.31 -14.02
C ARG A 248 -1.48 2.25 -14.68
N VAL A 249 -2.67 2.04 -14.13
CA VAL A 249 -3.58 1.01 -14.59
C VAL A 249 -3.87 1.21 -16.08
N PRO A 250 -3.66 0.18 -16.92
CA PRO A 250 -3.85 0.24 -18.35
C PRO A 250 -5.32 0.47 -18.70
N GLN A 251 -5.59 1.05 -19.87
CA GLN A 251 -6.95 1.13 -20.39
C GLN A 251 -7.46 -0.20 -20.92
N GLN A 252 -6.55 -1.09 -21.34
CA GLN A 252 -6.86 -2.40 -21.89
C GLN A 252 -6.42 -3.51 -20.94
N ALA A 253 -7.25 -4.55 -20.84
CA ALA A 253 -6.97 -5.78 -20.10
C ALA A 253 -5.65 -6.45 -20.50
N GLY A 254 -5.09 -7.25 -19.58
CA GLY A 254 -3.98 -8.18 -19.85
C GLY A 254 -2.57 -7.57 -19.86
N HIS A 255 -2.42 -6.25 -19.73
CA HIS A 255 -1.10 -5.64 -19.59
C HIS A 255 -0.51 -5.93 -18.21
N ALA A 256 0.69 -6.52 -18.19
CA ALA A 256 1.38 -6.87 -16.95
C ALA A 256 1.86 -5.63 -16.18
N LEU A 257 1.94 -5.78 -14.86
CA LEU A 257 2.47 -4.73 -13.96
C LEU A 257 3.95 -4.44 -14.25
N ALA A 258 4.71 -5.49 -14.55
CA ALA A 258 6.12 -5.45 -14.92
C ALA A 258 6.48 -6.71 -15.74
N PRO A 259 7.64 -6.76 -16.40
CA PRO A 259 8.14 -7.98 -17.02
C PRO A 259 8.16 -9.16 -16.04
N LEU A 260 7.80 -10.35 -16.52
CA LEU A 260 7.70 -11.56 -15.69
C LEU A 260 8.96 -11.86 -14.86
N PRO A 261 10.20 -11.75 -15.41
CA PRO A 261 11.41 -11.99 -14.62
C PRO A 261 11.55 -11.06 -13.41
N GLU A 262 11.06 -9.82 -13.49
CA GLU A 262 11.14 -8.85 -12.40
C GLU A 262 10.15 -9.20 -11.28
N LEU A 263 8.90 -9.51 -11.64
CA LEU A 263 7.89 -9.98 -10.68
C LEU A 263 8.31 -11.29 -10.01
N LEU A 264 8.94 -12.18 -10.78
CA LEU A 264 9.47 -13.44 -10.29
C LEU A 264 10.61 -13.23 -9.29
N LEU A 265 11.58 -12.37 -9.63
CA LEU A 265 12.68 -12.02 -8.72
C LEU A 265 12.13 -11.46 -7.40
N ALA A 266 11.12 -10.60 -7.46
CA ALA A 266 10.43 -10.05 -6.28
C ALA A 266 9.75 -11.14 -5.44
N ALA A 267 8.92 -11.99 -6.06
CA ALA A 267 8.19 -13.05 -5.36
C ALA A 267 9.13 -14.13 -4.76
N ARG A 268 10.20 -14.46 -5.47
CA ARG A 268 11.17 -15.47 -5.05
C ARG A 268 12.12 -14.94 -3.96
N SER A 269 12.56 -13.68 -4.05
CA SER A 269 13.49 -13.09 -3.07
C SER A 269 12.85 -12.97 -1.69
N THR A 270 11.64 -12.40 -1.63
CA THR A 270 10.87 -12.26 -0.38
C THR A 270 10.59 -13.61 0.27
N ALA A 271 10.41 -14.68 -0.50
CA ALA A 271 10.13 -16.03 0.02
C ALA A 271 11.38 -16.93 0.20
N SER A 272 12.60 -16.36 0.15
CA SER A 272 13.86 -17.09 0.37
C SER A 272 14.15 -17.35 1.85
N PHE A 273 13.32 -18.18 2.49
CA PHE A 273 13.37 -18.43 3.93
C PHE A 273 14.62 -19.23 4.35
N PRO A 274 15.52 -18.67 5.20
CA PRO A 274 16.74 -19.36 5.64
C PRO A 274 16.46 -20.71 6.32
N GLY A 275 17.10 -21.76 5.81
CA GLY A 275 16.94 -23.13 6.32
C GLY A 275 15.84 -23.95 5.66
N ALA A 276 14.94 -23.33 4.88
CA ALA A 276 13.97 -24.04 4.03
C ALA A 276 14.31 -23.89 2.55
N PHE A 277 14.56 -22.66 2.08
CA PHE A 277 14.93 -22.35 0.70
C PHE A 277 16.33 -21.75 0.66
N PRO A 278 17.11 -22.01 -0.40
CA PRO A 278 18.39 -21.32 -0.61
C PRO A 278 18.18 -19.83 -0.90
N PRO A 279 19.15 -18.97 -0.52
CA PRO A 279 19.16 -17.58 -0.94
C PRO A 279 19.03 -17.45 -2.46
N LEU A 280 18.22 -16.51 -2.92
CA LEU A 280 18.12 -16.21 -4.35
C LEU A 280 19.40 -15.54 -4.84
N ARG A 281 19.93 -16.05 -5.95
CA ARG A 281 21.00 -15.44 -6.77
C ARG A 281 20.41 -14.93 -8.07
N LEU A 282 20.92 -13.82 -8.60
CA LEU A 282 20.43 -13.25 -9.87
C LEU A 282 20.49 -14.25 -11.04
N GLY A 283 21.63 -14.96 -11.16
CA GLY A 283 21.80 -16.02 -12.16
C GLY A 283 20.76 -17.14 -12.12
N GLU A 284 20.01 -17.34 -11.02
CA GLU A 284 18.88 -18.28 -10.98
C GLU A 284 17.75 -17.83 -11.91
N ILE A 285 17.40 -16.53 -11.86
CA ILE A 285 16.35 -15.93 -12.69
C ILE A 285 16.81 -15.81 -14.14
N ASP A 286 18.06 -15.43 -14.38
CA ASP A 286 18.62 -15.33 -15.73
C ASP A 286 18.62 -16.69 -16.43
N ARG A 287 19.03 -17.74 -15.70
CA ARG A 287 19.00 -19.11 -16.22
C ARG A 287 17.57 -19.52 -16.56
N LEU A 288 16.61 -19.28 -15.66
CA LEU A 288 15.21 -19.64 -15.92
C LEU A 288 14.62 -18.86 -17.10
N ALA A 289 14.96 -17.57 -17.23
CA ALA A 289 14.57 -16.75 -18.36
C ALA A 289 15.15 -17.29 -19.68
N ALA A 290 16.42 -17.72 -19.69
CA ALA A 290 17.04 -18.35 -20.85
C ALA A 290 16.40 -19.71 -21.19
N ASP A 291 16.21 -20.57 -20.20
CA ASP A 291 15.65 -21.92 -20.36
C ASP A 291 14.20 -21.88 -20.90
N ARG A 292 13.43 -20.84 -20.54
CA ARG A 292 12.02 -20.69 -20.91
C ARG A 292 11.75 -19.63 -21.98
N GLY A 293 12.78 -18.95 -22.47
CA GLY A 293 12.66 -17.93 -23.51
C GLY A 293 11.94 -16.64 -23.06
N PHE A 294 12.07 -16.24 -21.80
CA PHE A 294 11.51 -14.97 -21.33
C PHE A 294 12.40 -13.79 -21.73
N ALA A 295 11.82 -12.79 -22.38
CA ALA A 295 12.54 -11.56 -22.70
C ALA A 295 12.68 -10.67 -21.45
N TRP A 296 13.90 -10.18 -21.18
CA TRP A 296 14.18 -9.23 -20.10
C TRP A 296 14.99 -8.00 -20.59
N PRO A 297 14.44 -7.18 -21.51
CA PRO A 297 15.18 -6.06 -22.10
C PRO A 297 15.56 -4.98 -21.09
N GLY A 298 14.79 -4.81 -20.01
CA GLY A 298 14.99 -3.81 -18.97
C GLY A 298 15.88 -4.24 -17.79
N ARG A 299 16.55 -5.40 -17.86
CA ARG A 299 17.27 -6.01 -16.73
C ARG A 299 18.22 -5.05 -16.01
N GLU A 300 19.14 -4.43 -16.74
CA GLU A 300 20.15 -3.54 -16.13
C GLU A 300 19.51 -2.31 -15.46
N ALA A 301 18.49 -1.72 -16.11
CA ALA A 301 17.75 -0.59 -15.55
C ALA A 301 16.96 -0.99 -14.29
N PHE A 302 16.39 -2.19 -14.28
CA PHE A 302 15.71 -2.76 -13.11
C PHE A 302 16.69 -2.96 -11.94
N LEU A 303 17.85 -3.58 -12.19
CA LEU A 303 18.85 -3.84 -11.16
C LEU A 303 19.44 -2.55 -10.59
N ALA A 304 19.78 -1.57 -11.43
CA ALA A 304 20.26 -0.26 -10.97
C ALA A 304 19.22 0.47 -10.10
N ARG A 305 17.93 0.31 -10.39
CA ARG A 305 16.84 0.92 -9.62
C ARG A 305 16.62 0.23 -8.27
N VAL A 306 16.70 -1.09 -8.22
CA VAL A 306 16.44 -1.87 -7.00
C VAL A 306 17.67 -1.93 -6.09
N MET A 307 18.87 -1.92 -6.65
CA MET A 307 20.15 -2.02 -5.94
C MET A 307 21.09 -0.84 -6.26
N PRO A 308 20.69 0.42 -5.99
CA PRO A 308 21.44 1.60 -6.41
C PRO A 308 22.84 1.72 -5.79
N ALA A 309 23.08 1.05 -4.65
CA ALA A 309 24.39 1.01 -4.00
C ALA A 309 25.41 0.09 -4.70
N ARG A 310 24.99 -0.70 -5.69
CA ARG A 310 25.84 -1.62 -6.45
C ARG A 310 26.27 -0.95 -7.74
N GLN A 311 27.57 -0.72 -7.91
CA GLN A 311 28.09 0.12 -9.00
C GLN A 311 28.54 -0.70 -10.23
N SER A 312 28.58 -2.03 -10.11
CA SER A 312 28.99 -2.91 -11.20
C SER A 312 28.09 -4.14 -11.31
N ALA A 313 27.98 -4.69 -12.54
CA ALA A 313 27.24 -5.93 -12.78
C ALA A 313 27.78 -7.10 -11.92
N ALA A 314 29.10 -7.15 -11.70
CA ALA A 314 29.73 -8.17 -10.86
C ALA A 314 29.29 -8.06 -9.38
N GLU A 315 29.09 -6.85 -8.86
CA GLU A 315 28.57 -6.64 -7.51
C GLU A 315 27.10 -7.05 -7.40
N CYS A 316 26.29 -6.80 -8.42
CA CYS A 316 24.90 -7.27 -8.48
C CYS A 316 24.83 -8.81 -8.48
N GLU A 317 25.65 -9.48 -9.30
CA GLU A 317 25.69 -10.95 -9.35
C GLU A 317 26.12 -11.59 -8.02
N ALA A 318 26.93 -10.89 -7.23
CA ALA A 318 27.39 -11.35 -5.93
C ALA A 318 26.32 -11.28 -4.82
N VAL A 319 25.18 -10.64 -5.07
CA VAL A 319 24.10 -10.47 -4.10
C VAL A 319 23.46 -11.83 -3.76
N SER A 320 23.14 -12.03 -2.48
CA SER A 320 22.36 -13.17 -2.00
C SER A 320 21.12 -12.66 -1.30
N LEU A 321 19.96 -12.82 -1.91
CA LEU A 321 18.71 -12.36 -1.33
C LEU A 321 18.08 -13.44 -0.47
N ILE A 322 17.82 -13.11 0.78
CA ILE A 322 17.03 -13.91 1.72
C ILE A 322 15.73 -13.17 2.06
N ASP A 323 14.84 -13.87 2.75
CA ASP A 323 13.55 -13.36 3.20
C ASP A 323 13.68 -11.99 3.90
N GLY A 324 12.88 -11.02 3.45
CA GLY A 324 12.84 -9.67 3.99
C GLY A 324 12.38 -9.58 5.46
N SER A 325 11.63 -10.56 5.96
CA SER A 325 11.18 -10.63 7.35
C SER A 325 12.30 -10.87 8.36
N VAL A 326 13.53 -11.18 7.90
CA VAL A 326 14.72 -11.24 8.75
C VAL A 326 15.05 -9.87 9.35
N LEU A 327 14.82 -8.78 8.59
CA LEU A 327 15.12 -7.41 9.03
C LEU A 327 13.90 -6.49 9.06
N VAL A 328 12.92 -6.71 8.18
CA VAL A 328 11.70 -5.89 8.04
C VAL A 328 10.48 -6.80 8.14
N ASN A 329 9.95 -6.95 9.36
CA ASN A 329 8.88 -7.92 9.62
C ASN A 329 7.48 -7.47 9.14
N ALA A 330 7.25 -6.18 8.85
CA ALA A 330 6.05 -5.73 8.15
C ALA A 330 6.31 -4.41 7.39
N PRO A 331 6.09 -4.37 6.06
CA PRO A 331 6.44 -3.23 5.23
C PRO A 331 5.39 -2.09 5.28
N PHE A 332 5.14 -1.57 6.49
CA PHE A 332 4.29 -0.40 6.71
C PHE A 332 4.96 0.88 6.19
N SER A 333 6.28 1.01 6.38
CA SER A 333 7.04 2.19 5.94
C SER A 333 6.95 2.39 4.44
N GLU A 334 7.01 1.30 3.66
CA GLU A 334 6.86 1.29 2.22
C GLU A 334 5.46 1.73 1.80
N ALA A 335 4.43 1.26 2.52
CA ALA A 335 3.05 1.64 2.26
C ALA A 335 2.77 3.10 2.66
N MET A 336 3.38 3.60 3.73
CA MET A 336 3.33 5.01 4.14
C MET A 336 4.00 5.93 3.12
N SER A 337 5.15 5.53 2.58
CA SER A 337 5.85 6.28 1.53
C SER A 337 4.99 6.38 0.26
N ALA A 338 4.39 5.28 -0.18
CA ALA A 338 3.49 5.28 -1.34
C ALA A 338 2.24 6.16 -1.12
N LEU A 339 1.77 6.30 0.13
CA LEU A 339 0.60 7.10 0.46
C LEU A 339 0.83 8.62 0.28
N GLN A 340 2.05 9.11 0.51
CA GLN A 340 2.36 10.55 0.39
C GLN A 340 2.10 11.07 -1.04
N ASP A 341 2.27 10.21 -2.03
CA ASP A 341 2.11 10.49 -3.46
C ASP A 341 0.68 10.25 -3.99
N ARG A 342 -0.32 10.05 -3.11
CA ARG A 342 -1.69 9.67 -3.50
C ARG A 342 -2.69 10.81 -3.29
N PRO A 343 -2.80 11.78 -4.22
CA PRO A 343 -3.84 12.80 -4.16
C PRO A 343 -5.25 12.17 -4.23
N ALA A 344 -6.18 12.72 -3.45
CA ALA A 344 -7.60 12.37 -3.54
C ALA A 344 -8.32 13.27 -4.56
N GLN A 345 -8.90 12.66 -5.59
CA GLN A 345 -9.83 13.32 -6.52
C GLN A 345 -11.29 13.17 -6.07
N ARG A 346 -11.57 12.52 -4.95
CA ARG A 346 -12.92 12.30 -4.40
C ARG A 346 -12.82 12.24 -2.88
N GLU A 347 -13.94 12.09 -2.18
CA GLU A 347 -13.86 11.73 -0.77
C GLU A 347 -13.20 10.35 -0.64
N VAL A 348 -12.13 10.28 0.15
CA VAL A 348 -11.38 9.03 0.38
C VAL A 348 -11.48 8.63 1.85
N ASP A 349 -11.73 7.35 2.11
CA ASP A 349 -11.47 6.67 3.37
C ASP A 349 -10.23 5.78 3.18
N ARG A 350 -9.10 6.17 3.79
CA ARG A 350 -7.81 5.49 3.64
C ARG A 350 -7.63 4.45 4.75
N ARG A 351 -7.37 3.20 4.37
CA ARG A 351 -7.16 2.06 5.28
C ARG A 351 -5.80 1.43 5.07
N PHE A 352 -5.00 1.34 6.13
CA PHE A 352 -3.97 0.31 6.21
C PHE A 352 -4.63 -0.98 6.67
N VAL A 353 -4.61 -2.01 5.84
CA VAL A 353 -5.18 -3.33 6.15
C VAL A 353 -4.04 -4.32 6.20
N TYR A 354 -3.74 -4.87 7.37
CA TYR A 354 -2.69 -5.90 7.49
C TYR A 354 -3.28 -7.26 7.82
N ILE A 355 -2.70 -8.31 7.24
CA ILE A 355 -3.11 -9.69 7.48
C ILE A 355 -2.17 -10.30 8.53
N ASP A 356 -2.73 -10.70 9.66
CA ASP A 356 -1.99 -11.32 10.77
C ASP A 356 -2.60 -12.68 11.11
N PRO A 357 -2.08 -13.79 10.55
CA PRO A 357 -2.68 -15.10 10.79
C PRO A 357 -2.43 -15.64 12.21
N THR A 358 -1.43 -15.12 12.94
CA THR A 358 -1.03 -15.61 14.27
C THR A 358 -0.65 -14.47 15.21
N PRO A 359 -1.63 -13.68 15.71
CA PRO A 359 -1.34 -12.53 16.57
C PRO A 359 -0.88 -12.88 17.99
N ASP A 360 -1.11 -14.10 18.48
CA ASP A 360 -0.81 -14.47 19.87
C ASP A 360 0.60 -15.07 20.08
N ALA A 361 1.39 -14.41 20.94
CA ALA A 361 2.61 -14.95 21.52
C ALA A 361 2.36 -16.21 22.39
N ALA A 362 1.12 -16.39 22.88
CA ALA A 362 0.72 -17.53 23.71
C ALA A 362 0.80 -18.86 22.95
N THR A 363 0.57 -18.87 21.64
CA THR A 363 0.70 -20.08 20.80
C THR A 363 2.17 -20.49 20.63
N ARG A 364 3.14 -19.55 20.70
CA ARG A 364 4.58 -19.87 20.77
C ARG A 364 5.00 -20.39 22.15
N ALA A 365 4.35 -19.93 23.22
CA ALA A 365 4.64 -20.35 24.60
C ALA A 365 4.14 -21.78 24.93
N LEU A 366 3.19 -22.31 24.15
CA LEU A 366 2.70 -23.69 24.27
C LEU A 366 3.60 -24.74 23.59
N ALA A 367 4.73 -24.34 22.98
CA ALA A 367 5.74 -25.30 22.55
C ALA A 367 6.39 -25.94 23.80
N PRO A 368 6.39 -27.29 23.94
CA PRO A 368 6.98 -27.95 25.10
C PRO A 368 8.44 -27.48 25.32
N GLN A 369 8.81 -27.32 26.59
CA GLN A 369 10.17 -27.07 27.09
C GLN A 369 11.08 -28.30 26.86
N GLY A 370 11.13 -28.81 25.63
CA GLY A 370 12.02 -29.88 25.18
C GLY A 370 13.25 -29.33 24.45
N ASP A 371 14.24 -30.20 24.25
CA ASP A 371 15.52 -29.90 23.59
C ASP A 371 15.35 -29.08 22.31
N VAL A 372 16.27 -28.12 22.12
CA VAL A 372 16.26 -27.16 21.01
C VAL A 372 16.44 -27.91 19.68
N GLY A 373 15.34 -28.14 18.96
CA GLY A 373 15.39 -28.72 17.61
C GLY A 373 16.11 -27.83 16.60
N PHE A 374 16.61 -28.43 15.52
CA PHE A 374 17.39 -27.78 14.45
C PHE A 374 16.78 -26.47 13.92
N PHE A 375 15.48 -26.46 13.63
CA PHE A 375 14.79 -25.23 13.19
C PHE A 375 14.80 -24.18 14.30
N ARG A 376 14.49 -24.54 15.55
CA ARG A 376 14.52 -23.61 16.69
C ARG A 376 15.92 -23.01 16.92
N ALA A 377 17.00 -23.76 16.66
CA ALA A 377 18.37 -23.28 16.72
C ALA A 377 18.71 -22.29 15.59
N ILE A 378 18.32 -22.59 14.34
CA ILE A 378 18.49 -21.68 13.19
C ILE A 378 17.65 -20.40 13.38
N PHE A 379 16.36 -20.54 13.73
CA PHE A 379 15.45 -19.44 14.03
C PHE A 379 15.93 -18.58 15.20
N GLY A 380 16.47 -19.19 16.26
CA GLY A 380 17.04 -18.49 17.42
C GLY A 380 18.37 -17.81 17.13
N SER A 381 19.18 -18.36 16.21
CA SER A 381 20.49 -17.79 15.82
C SER A 381 20.39 -16.61 14.86
N ILE A 382 19.30 -16.50 14.09
CA ILE A 382 19.07 -15.43 13.10
C ILE A 382 18.20 -14.30 13.68
N SER A 383 17.45 -14.52 14.77
CA SER A 383 16.50 -13.54 15.34
C SER A 383 16.75 -13.28 16.82
N SER A 384 17.71 -12.41 17.14
CA SER A 384 17.82 -11.77 18.47
C SER A 384 16.87 -10.57 18.66
N ILE A 385 16.10 -10.20 17.63
CA ILE A 385 15.19 -9.04 17.65
C ILE A 385 13.72 -9.53 17.73
N PRO A 386 12.93 -9.08 18.72
CA PRO A 386 11.51 -9.40 18.82
C PRO A 386 10.71 -8.82 17.63
N ARG A 387 10.07 -9.72 16.88
CA ARG A 387 9.32 -9.45 15.63
C ARG A 387 8.13 -8.49 15.77
N GLU A 388 7.57 -8.32 16.96
CA GLU A 388 6.35 -7.54 17.22
C GLU A 388 6.62 -6.05 17.50
N GLN A 389 7.84 -5.69 17.95
CA GLN A 389 8.18 -4.31 18.30
C GLN A 389 8.11 -3.35 17.09
N PRO A 390 8.68 -3.68 15.91
CA PRO A 390 8.62 -2.78 14.76
C PRO A 390 7.19 -2.55 14.22
N ILE A 391 6.31 -3.56 14.31
CA ILE A 391 4.91 -3.41 13.90
C ILE A 391 4.20 -2.42 14.82
N ARG A 392 4.37 -2.59 16.14
CA ARG A 392 3.81 -1.69 17.13
C ARG A 392 4.28 -0.25 16.90
N ASP A 393 5.57 -0.03 16.68
CA ASP A 393 6.13 1.30 16.46
C ASP A 393 5.52 1.96 15.21
N ASN A 394 5.38 1.21 14.10
CA ASN A 394 4.72 1.68 12.89
C ASN A 394 3.23 2.01 13.11
N LEU A 395 2.50 1.16 13.86
CA LEU A 395 1.10 1.40 14.20
C LEU A 395 0.92 2.60 15.13
N GLU A 396 1.84 2.79 16.08
CA GLU A 396 1.88 3.96 16.96
C GLU A 396 2.16 5.24 16.16
N ALA A 397 3.08 5.19 15.18
CA ALA A 397 3.37 6.30 14.27
C ALA A 397 2.16 6.67 13.40
N ILE A 398 1.51 5.69 12.75
CA ILE A 398 0.27 5.92 11.97
C ILE A 398 -0.83 6.47 12.89
N GLY A 399 -1.00 5.90 14.08
CA GLY A 399 -1.98 6.38 15.05
C GLY A 399 -1.70 7.82 15.52
N ALA A 400 -0.43 8.19 15.72
CA ALA A 400 -0.04 9.55 16.07
C ALA A 400 -0.32 10.53 14.93
N GLN A 401 0.03 10.17 13.69
CA GLN A 401 -0.22 10.96 12.50
C GLN A 401 -1.74 11.18 12.28
N SER A 402 -2.55 10.13 12.43
CA SER A 402 -4.01 10.24 12.31
C SER A 402 -4.65 11.07 13.42
N ARG A 403 -4.16 10.98 14.67
CA ARG A 403 -4.61 11.85 15.76
C ARG A 403 -4.25 13.31 15.49
N GLU A 404 -3.08 13.57 14.90
CA GLU A 404 -2.66 14.92 14.52
C GLU A 404 -3.53 15.48 13.39
N ALA A 405 -3.78 14.70 12.33
CA ALA A 405 -4.70 15.07 11.26
C ALA A 405 -6.10 15.44 11.79
N ALA A 406 -6.65 14.63 12.70
CA ALA A 406 -7.94 14.91 13.35
C ALA A 406 -7.92 16.14 14.28
N ARG A 407 -6.78 16.46 14.91
CA ARG A 407 -6.61 17.71 15.67
C ARG A 407 -6.63 18.92 14.74
N LEU A 408 -5.90 18.86 13.63
CA LEU A 408 -5.84 19.94 12.64
C LEU A 408 -7.21 20.19 11.98
N GLN A 409 -7.96 19.13 11.66
CA GLN A 409 -9.34 19.26 11.17
C GLN A 409 -10.21 20.07 12.16
N ARG A 410 -10.20 19.71 13.45
CA ARG A 410 -10.96 20.42 14.49
C ARG A 410 -10.52 21.88 14.65
N MET A 411 -9.24 22.19 14.49
CA MET A 411 -8.76 23.58 14.49
C MET A 411 -9.33 24.37 13.31
N VAL A 412 -9.31 23.82 12.09
CA VAL A 412 -9.90 24.45 10.91
C VAL A 412 -11.39 24.71 11.10
N GLU A 413 -12.13 23.75 11.65
CA GLU A 413 -13.56 23.89 11.94
C GLU A 413 -13.85 24.98 12.97
N THR A 414 -12.99 25.12 13.96
CA THR A 414 -13.12 26.12 15.04
C THR A 414 -12.75 27.52 14.55
N LEU A 415 -11.72 27.66 13.70
CA LEU A 415 -11.30 28.94 13.10
C LEU A 415 -12.30 29.46 12.06
N ARG A 416 -13.12 28.58 11.49
CA ARG A 416 -13.97 28.88 10.33
C ARG A 416 -14.87 30.11 10.52
N PRO A 417 -15.67 30.23 11.60
CA PRO A 417 -16.54 31.39 11.78
C PRO A 417 -15.78 32.72 11.81
N ASP A 418 -14.57 32.73 12.37
CA ASP A 418 -13.74 33.94 12.44
C ASP A 418 -13.13 34.28 11.08
N VAL A 419 -12.63 33.29 10.34
CA VAL A 419 -12.13 33.46 8.97
C VAL A 419 -13.24 33.98 8.06
N GLU A 420 -14.43 33.39 8.13
CA GLU A 420 -15.60 33.83 7.34
C GLU A 420 -15.96 35.28 7.65
N ARG A 421 -16.03 35.66 8.93
CA ARG A 421 -16.29 37.05 9.34
C ARG A 421 -15.21 38.02 8.83
N THR A 422 -13.95 37.63 8.85
CA THR A 422 -12.83 38.46 8.35
C THR A 422 -12.91 38.63 6.84
N VAL A 423 -13.16 37.56 6.09
CA VAL A 423 -13.31 37.60 4.64
C VAL A 423 -14.55 38.43 4.26
N GLU A 424 -15.67 38.31 4.98
CA GLU A 424 -16.85 39.16 4.80
C GLU A 424 -16.55 40.64 5.05
N LYS A 425 -15.78 40.98 6.09
CA LYS A 425 -15.35 42.37 6.32
C LYS A 425 -14.47 42.90 5.19
N LEU A 426 -13.57 42.08 4.64
CA LEU A 426 -12.63 42.48 3.61
C LEU A 426 -13.27 42.66 2.22
N PHE A 427 -14.32 41.88 1.94
CA PHE A 427 -14.90 41.76 0.59
C PHE A 427 -16.43 41.88 0.55
N GLY A 428 -17.11 42.24 1.64
CA GLY A 428 -18.57 42.18 1.83
C GLY A 428 -19.43 42.72 0.68
N GLY A 429 -19.15 43.92 0.18
CA GLY A 429 -19.87 44.50 -0.97
C GLY A 429 -19.59 43.81 -2.31
N THR A 430 -18.54 43.01 -2.36
CA THR A 430 -18.01 42.34 -3.56
C THR A 430 -18.60 40.95 -3.76
N PHE A 431 -19.05 40.29 -2.69
CA PHE A 431 -19.79 39.02 -2.76
C PHE A 431 -21.20 39.16 -3.36
N PHE A 432 -21.66 40.39 -3.61
CA PHE A 432 -22.89 40.70 -4.37
C PHE A 432 -22.67 40.73 -5.89
N LEU A 433 -21.43 40.65 -6.37
CA LEU A 433 -21.14 40.61 -7.80
C LEU A 433 -21.29 39.19 -8.34
N ASP A 434 -22.20 39.01 -9.29
CA ASP A 434 -22.51 37.70 -9.84
C ASP A 434 -21.47 37.15 -10.83
N ARG A 435 -20.50 37.98 -11.25
CA ARG A 435 -19.51 37.65 -12.28
C ARG A 435 -18.10 38.16 -11.90
N PRO A 436 -17.31 37.37 -11.16
CA PRO A 436 -15.90 37.69 -10.92
C PRO A 436 -15.07 37.40 -12.19
N THR A 437 -14.23 38.35 -12.62
CA THR A 437 -13.26 38.12 -13.72
C THR A 437 -11.95 37.56 -13.15
N SER A 438 -11.13 36.92 -14.00
CA SER A 438 -9.80 36.41 -13.58
C SER A 438 -8.96 37.50 -12.90
N ALA A 439 -8.89 38.71 -13.47
CA ALA A 439 -8.16 39.83 -12.89
C ALA A 439 -8.68 40.23 -11.50
N ARG A 440 -10.00 40.15 -11.26
CA ARG A 440 -10.59 40.39 -9.94
C ARG A 440 -10.24 39.29 -8.95
N LEU A 441 -10.31 38.02 -9.36
CA LEU A 441 -9.93 36.89 -8.50
C LEU A 441 -8.47 36.99 -8.07
N SER A 442 -7.56 37.33 -8.99
CA SER A 442 -6.15 37.57 -8.69
C SER A 442 -5.97 38.69 -7.65
N ALA A 443 -6.63 39.83 -7.86
CA ALA A 443 -6.57 40.97 -6.94
C ALA A 443 -7.15 40.64 -5.55
N TRP A 444 -8.29 39.94 -5.48
CA TRP A 444 -8.89 39.53 -4.22
C TRP A 444 -8.05 38.52 -3.47
N ARG A 445 -7.47 37.55 -4.19
CA ARG A 445 -6.52 36.59 -3.63
C ARG A 445 -5.31 37.31 -3.04
N ALA A 446 -4.70 38.24 -3.77
CA ALA A 446 -3.56 39.01 -3.27
C ALA A 446 -3.92 39.80 -2.00
N LYS A 447 -5.09 40.47 -2.00
CA LYS A 447 -5.60 41.19 -0.82
C LYS A 447 -5.85 40.26 0.38
N ALA A 448 -6.44 39.08 0.15
CA ALA A 448 -6.70 38.11 1.22
C ALA A 448 -5.40 37.56 1.81
N GLN A 449 -4.40 37.29 0.97
CA GLN A 449 -3.10 36.79 1.38
C GLN A 449 -2.31 37.83 2.18
N GLN A 450 -2.35 39.10 1.76
CA GLN A 450 -1.76 40.21 2.52
C GLN A 450 -2.45 40.38 3.89
N ALA A 451 -3.79 40.38 3.91
CA ALA A 451 -4.55 40.52 5.16
C ALA A 451 -4.30 39.35 6.14
N ALA A 452 -4.19 38.12 5.63
CA ALA A 452 -3.83 36.97 6.45
C ALA A 452 -2.43 37.11 7.06
N ALA A 453 -1.48 37.67 6.31
CA ALA A 453 -0.12 37.90 6.77
C ALA A 453 -0.04 38.99 7.85
N GLU A 454 -0.71 40.13 7.64
CA GLU A 454 -0.74 41.25 8.58
C GLU A 454 -1.45 40.87 9.89
N GLN A 455 -2.60 40.20 9.80
CA GLN A 455 -3.40 39.84 10.98
C GLN A 455 -2.75 38.73 11.82
N ALA A 456 -1.95 37.86 11.22
CA ALA A 456 -1.19 36.85 11.96
C ALA A 456 -0.04 37.45 12.78
N GLY A 457 0.39 38.67 12.45
CA GLY A 457 1.46 39.37 13.17
C GLY A 457 2.74 38.54 13.26
N TYR A 458 3.29 38.39 14.47
CA TYR A 458 4.53 37.64 14.68
C TYR A 458 4.44 36.15 14.28
N ALA A 459 3.24 35.54 14.31
CA ALA A 459 3.05 34.14 13.94
C ALA A 459 3.28 33.90 12.43
N PHE A 460 3.19 34.95 11.62
CA PHE A 460 3.48 34.86 10.19
C PHE A 460 4.93 34.43 9.91
N HIS A 461 5.89 34.80 10.76
CA HIS A 461 7.29 34.39 10.56
C HIS A 461 7.45 32.87 10.65
N SER A 462 6.82 32.24 11.65
CA SER A 462 6.79 30.78 11.78
C SER A 462 6.13 30.11 10.57
N TYR A 463 5.06 30.71 10.05
CA TYR A 463 4.43 30.26 8.81
C TYR A 463 5.34 30.36 7.59
N ALA A 464 5.98 31.51 7.39
CA ALA A 464 6.88 31.73 6.26
C ALA A 464 8.06 30.75 6.30
N GLN A 465 8.63 30.49 7.48
CA GLN A 465 9.71 29.52 7.67
C GLN A 465 9.27 28.08 7.38
N ALA A 466 8.13 27.65 7.92
CA ALA A 466 7.58 26.31 7.62
C ALA A 466 7.28 26.13 6.12
N LYS A 467 6.70 27.16 5.49
CA LYS A 467 6.42 27.20 4.05
C LYS A 467 7.70 27.10 3.23
N PHE A 468 8.72 27.88 3.56
CA PHE A 468 10.01 27.88 2.90
C PHE A 468 10.71 26.53 3.01
N ALA A 469 10.87 26.00 4.22
CA ALA A 469 11.49 24.69 4.46
C ALA A 469 10.77 23.56 3.69
N GLY A 470 9.42 23.53 3.71
CA GLY A 470 8.65 22.53 2.97
C GLY A 470 8.73 22.67 1.44
N ILE A 471 9.01 23.86 0.91
CA ILE A 471 9.29 24.03 -0.53
C ILE A 471 10.69 23.52 -0.86
N VAL A 472 11.70 23.89 -0.07
CA VAL A 472 13.09 23.47 -0.27
C VAL A 472 13.24 21.95 -0.20
N ASP A 473 12.63 21.30 0.80
CA ASP A 473 12.63 19.83 0.93
C ASP A 473 12.03 19.12 -0.29
N ARG A 474 10.93 19.66 -0.84
CA ARG A 474 10.31 19.12 -2.07
C ARG A 474 11.17 19.34 -3.31
N LEU A 475 11.86 20.47 -3.41
CA LEU A 475 12.78 20.73 -4.51
C LEU A 475 13.99 19.81 -4.45
N ALA A 476 14.55 19.59 -3.25
CA ALA A 476 15.64 18.63 -3.03
C ALA A 476 15.24 17.21 -3.49
N LYS A 477 14.10 16.69 -2.99
CA LYS A 477 13.59 15.37 -3.39
C LYS A 477 13.35 15.24 -4.90
N LEU A 478 12.84 16.30 -5.54
CA LEU A 478 12.61 16.33 -6.98
C LEU A 478 13.91 16.27 -7.78
N ILE A 479 14.97 16.92 -7.30
CA ILE A 479 16.30 16.92 -7.92
C ILE A 479 16.98 15.56 -7.70
N GLU A 480 16.94 15.02 -6.48
CA GLU A 480 17.46 13.69 -6.14
C GLU A 480 16.84 12.58 -7.01
N ALA A 481 15.53 12.67 -7.29
CA ALA A 481 14.84 11.71 -8.16
C ALA A 481 15.37 11.70 -9.61
N HIS A 482 16.02 12.78 -10.07
CA HIS A 482 16.59 12.89 -11.43
C HIS A 482 18.10 12.60 -11.49
N VAL A 483 18.78 12.58 -10.35
CA VAL A 483 20.22 12.29 -10.24
C VAL A 483 20.43 11.28 -9.10
N PRO A 484 20.11 9.98 -9.32
CA PRO A 484 20.29 8.95 -8.30
C PRO A 484 21.75 8.83 -7.87
N GLY A 485 22.00 8.78 -6.56
CA GLY A 485 23.36 8.71 -6.00
C GLY A 485 24.05 10.08 -5.84
N LEU A 486 23.35 11.18 -6.11
CA LEU A 486 23.84 12.52 -5.79
C LEU A 486 23.94 12.69 -4.27
N HIS A 487 25.16 12.96 -3.77
CA HIS A 487 25.42 13.18 -2.35
C HIS A 487 26.11 14.53 -2.16
N ALA A 488 25.50 15.43 -1.38
CA ALA A 488 26.17 16.65 -0.94
C ALA A 488 27.20 16.31 0.15
N GLU A 489 28.42 16.84 0.04
CA GLU A 489 29.42 16.69 1.09
C GLU A 489 29.00 17.51 2.32
N GLY A 490 28.70 16.83 3.44
CA GLY A 490 28.48 17.46 4.74
C GLY A 490 27.03 17.89 5.07
N GLY A 491 26.01 17.42 4.34
CA GLY A 491 24.60 17.71 4.65
C GLY A 491 23.61 17.10 3.66
N SER A 492 22.32 17.35 3.86
CA SER A 492 21.29 16.99 2.86
C SER A 492 21.29 17.99 1.69
N LEU A 493 20.74 17.59 0.53
CA LEU A 493 20.56 18.54 -0.57
C LEU A 493 19.66 19.72 -0.17
N ALA A 494 18.68 19.49 0.72
CA ALA A 494 17.84 20.55 1.27
C ALA A 494 18.65 21.58 2.08
N ASP A 495 19.67 21.16 2.84
CA ASP A 495 20.54 22.07 3.59
C ASP A 495 21.42 22.92 2.66
N LEU A 496 21.92 22.32 1.58
CA LEU A 496 22.69 23.01 0.55
C LEU A 496 21.82 24.07 -0.16
N LEU A 497 20.61 23.69 -0.57
CA LEU A 497 19.67 24.61 -1.19
C LEU A 497 19.26 25.74 -0.22
N THR A 498 19.05 25.42 1.06
CA THR A 498 18.73 26.41 2.10
C THR A 498 19.87 27.42 2.24
N SER A 499 21.11 26.94 2.37
CA SER A 499 22.30 27.81 2.50
C SER A 499 22.49 28.73 1.30
N TYR A 500 22.27 28.21 0.08
CA TYR A 500 22.30 28.99 -1.15
C TYR A 500 21.21 30.08 -1.18
N LEU A 501 19.97 29.70 -0.86
CA LEU A 501 18.83 30.62 -0.86
C LEU A 501 18.96 31.69 0.23
N ASP A 502 19.51 31.35 1.39
CA ASP A 502 19.80 32.29 2.47
C ASP A 502 20.79 33.37 2.00
N ALA A 503 21.88 32.96 1.34
CA ALA A 503 22.86 33.87 0.73
C ALA A 503 22.27 34.70 -0.41
N ALA A 504 21.24 34.20 -1.10
CA ALA A 504 20.50 34.90 -2.15
C ALA A 504 19.41 35.86 -1.62
N GLY A 505 19.36 36.10 -0.30
CA GLY A 505 18.45 37.07 0.31
C GLY A 505 17.19 36.47 0.96
N LEU A 506 17.07 35.14 1.03
CA LEU A 506 15.94 34.47 1.67
C LEU A 506 16.18 34.09 3.14
N GLY A 507 17.31 34.48 3.73
CA GLY A 507 17.59 34.24 5.16
C GLY A 507 16.66 35.02 6.10
N ALA A 508 16.08 36.12 5.62
CA ALA A 508 15.05 36.90 6.32
C ALA A 508 13.75 36.93 5.49
N LEU A 509 12.85 35.98 5.75
CA LEU A 509 11.60 35.83 4.99
C LEU A 509 10.55 36.92 5.29
N GLY A 510 10.75 37.74 6.33
CA GLY A 510 9.81 38.77 6.77
C GLY A 510 10.05 40.13 6.12
N GLY A 511 8.99 40.80 5.69
CA GLY A 511 9.05 42.18 5.18
C GLY A 511 8.94 43.24 6.28
N SER A 512 9.52 44.42 6.04
CA SER A 512 9.52 45.56 6.98
C SER A 512 8.13 46.14 7.30
N LYS A 513 7.12 45.85 6.47
CA LYS A 513 5.72 46.28 6.63
C LYS A 513 4.79 45.19 7.17
N GLY A 514 5.36 44.08 7.67
CA GLY A 514 4.60 42.87 7.99
C GLY A 514 4.38 41.99 6.75
N GLY A 515 4.25 40.67 6.97
CA GLY A 515 4.18 39.69 5.89
C GLY A 515 5.54 39.27 5.32
N ALA A 516 5.54 38.74 4.09
CA ALA A 516 6.75 38.20 3.45
C ALA A 516 7.56 39.28 2.73
N SER A 517 8.88 39.12 2.62
CA SER A 517 9.74 39.99 1.79
C SER A 517 9.41 39.85 0.30
N GLU A 518 9.84 40.81 -0.53
CA GLU A 518 9.59 40.77 -1.98
C GLU A 518 10.26 39.55 -2.63
N GLU A 519 11.47 39.22 -2.18
CA GLU A 519 12.24 38.05 -2.60
C GLU A 519 11.50 36.75 -2.21
N ALA A 520 10.99 36.66 -0.98
CA ALA A 520 10.22 35.51 -0.52
C ALA A 520 8.90 35.35 -1.30
N ILE A 521 8.22 36.46 -1.62
CA ILE A 521 7.02 36.44 -2.46
C ILE A 521 7.34 35.90 -3.85
N ALA A 522 8.41 36.37 -4.49
CA ALA A 522 8.85 35.89 -5.80
C ALA A 522 9.17 34.39 -5.77
N PHE A 523 9.93 33.95 -4.76
CA PHE A 523 10.24 32.53 -4.56
C PHE A 523 8.98 31.66 -4.38
N PHE A 524 8.05 32.07 -3.52
CA PHE A 524 6.79 31.33 -3.31
C PHE A 524 5.92 31.28 -4.56
N ARG A 525 5.89 32.36 -5.37
CA ARG A 525 5.18 32.37 -6.65
C ARG A 525 5.76 31.34 -7.62
N ALA A 526 7.08 31.28 -7.74
CA ALA A 526 7.78 30.37 -8.64
C ALA A 526 7.72 28.89 -8.21
N HIS A 527 7.73 28.61 -6.89
CA HIS A 527 7.98 27.25 -6.40
C HIS A 527 6.89 26.62 -5.52
N ASP A 528 5.96 27.38 -4.92
CA ASP A 528 4.99 26.82 -3.97
C ASP A 528 3.76 26.19 -4.65
N ILE A 529 3.98 25.09 -5.37
CA ILE A 529 2.88 24.30 -5.95
C ILE A 529 1.96 23.71 -4.88
N GLY A 530 2.51 23.40 -3.70
CA GLY A 530 1.78 22.82 -2.58
C GLY A 530 0.67 23.71 -2.04
N TYR A 531 0.91 25.02 -1.93
CA TYR A 531 -0.13 25.98 -1.51
C TYR A 531 -1.34 25.97 -2.46
N ARG A 532 -1.09 25.92 -3.78
CA ARG A 532 -2.15 25.86 -4.80
C ARG A 532 -2.98 24.60 -4.66
N ILE A 533 -2.32 23.46 -4.51
CA ILE A 533 -2.98 22.16 -4.33
C ILE A 533 -3.79 22.11 -3.03
N ARG A 534 -3.21 22.53 -1.88
CA ARG A 534 -3.91 22.54 -0.58
C ARG A 534 -5.16 23.42 -0.61
N ARG A 535 -5.10 24.58 -1.28
CA ARG A 535 -6.25 25.48 -1.44
C ARG A 535 -7.40 24.80 -2.17
N LEU A 536 -7.11 24.20 -3.31
CA LEU A 536 -8.14 23.55 -4.13
C LEU A 536 -8.70 22.29 -3.44
N ARG A 537 -7.85 21.54 -2.74
CA ARG A 537 -8.29 20.41 -1.90
C ARG A 537 -9.25 20.84 -0.79
N LEU A 538 -9.00 21.97 -0.12
CA LEU A 538 -9.94 22.50 0.88
C LEU A 538 -11.34 22.70 0.26
N ILE A 539 -11.40 23.29 -0.93
CA ILE A 539 -12.66 23.56 -1.63
C ILE A 539 -13.32 22.25 -2.08
N ALA A 540 -12.58 21.34 -2.68
CA ALA A 540 -13.08 20.03 -3.11
C ALA A 540 -13.66 19.22 -1.92
N ARG A 541 -12.98 19.26 -0.76
CA ARG A 541 -13.47 18.62 0.47
C ARG A 541 -14.78 19.23 0.94
N ARG A 542 -14.88 20.57 0.97
CA ARG A 542 -16.11 21.27 1.39
C ARG A 542 -17.29 20.99 0.47
N LEU A 543 -17.07 20.97 -0.85
CA LEU A 543 -18.06 20.57 -1.85
C LEU A 543 -18.60 19.14 -1.65
N THR A 544 -17.78 18.26 -1.07
CA THR A 544 -18.11 16.82 -0.92
C THR A 544 -18.67 16.44 0.45
N ARG A 545 -18.28 17.13 1.52
CA ARG A 545 -18.64 16.76 2.91
C ARG A 545 -19.53 17.78 3.62
N GLU A 546 -19.34 19.07 3.36
CA GLU A 546 -19.85 20.13 4.24
C GLU A 546 -21.04 20.88 3.65
N TRP A 547 -21.24 20.84 2.33
CA TRP A 547 -22.31 21.59 1.65
C TRP A 547 -23.40 20.67 1.09
N ASP A 548 -23.53 19.44 1.62
CA ASP A 548 -24.61 18.48 1.31
C ASP A 548 -25.99 18.95 1.79
N ASP A 549 -26.06 19.75 2.86
CA ASP A 549 -27.32 20.03 3.58
C ASP A 549 -28.05 21.31 3.13
N ASP A 550 -27.61 21.98 2.06
CA ASP A 550 -28.24 23.22 1.59
C ASP A 550 -29.39 22.94 0.60
N PRO A 551 -30.66 23.15 0.97
CA PRO A 551 -31.79 22.86 0.11
C PRO A 551 -31.84 23.73 -1.16
N GLU A 552 -31.09 24.85 -1.20
CA GLU A 552 -31.01 25.73 -2.38
C GLU A 552 -29.93 25.30 -3.38
N VAL A 553 -29.18 24.23 -3.10
CA VAL A 553 -28.07 23.76 -3.96
C VAL A 553 -28.29 22.29 -4.32
N THR A 554 -28.42 21.99 -5.61
CA THR A 554 -28.64 20.60 -6.06
C THR A 554 -27.34 19.78 -6.04
N ASP A 555 -27.44 18.45 -5.98
CA ASP A 555 -26.30 17.54 -6.20
C ASP A 555 -25.56 17.85 -7.51
N ALA A 556 -26.32 18.16 -8.58
CA ALA A 556 -25.75 18.45 -9.90
C ALA A 556 -24.91 19.74 -9.90
N ASP A 557 -25.34 20.78 -9.18
CA ASP A 557 -24.57 22.02 -9.03
C ASP A 557 -23.24 21.78 -8.32
N ARG A 558 -23.25 20.93 -7.28
CA ARG A 558 -22.06 20.59 -6.48
C ARG A 558 -21.10 19.71 -7.27
N ASP A 559 -21.63 18.76 -8.03
CA ASP A 559 -20.86 17.92 -8.94
C ASP A 559 -20.18 18.74 -10.03
N ALA A 560 -20.91 19.69 -10.66
CA ALA A 560 -20.35 20.59 -11.66
C ALA A 560 -19.26 21.50 -11.08
N ALA A 561 -19.48 22.09 -9.90
CA ALA A 561 -18.48 22.91 -9.22
C ALA A 561 -17.23 22.10 -8.86
N ARG A 562 -17.41 20.86 -8.42
CA ARG A 562 -16.33 19.95 -8.06
C ARG A 562 -15.50 19.54 -9.28
N GLU A 563 -16.14 19.31 -10.43
CA GLU A 563 -15.44 19.03 -11.69
C GLU A 563 -14.51 20.17 -12.08
N VAL A 564 -14.94 21.43 -11.93
CA VAL A 564 -14.09 22.61 -12.16
C VAL A 564 -12.85 22.57 -11.26
N ILE A 565 -13.04 22.32 -9.96
CA ILE A 565 -11.92 22.26 -8.99
C ILE A 565 -10.97 21.10 -9.31
N TYR A 566 -11.48 19.93 -9.76
CA TYR A 566 -10.63 18.81 -10.15
C TYR A 566 -9.86 19.05 -11.44
N CYS A 567 -10.49 19.69 -12.44
CA CYS A 567 -9.78 20.13 -13.64
C CYS A 567 -8.64 21.11 -13.28
N MET A 568 -8.88 22.04 -12.35
CA MET A 568 -7.82 22.94 -11.85
C MET A 568 -6.72 22.17 -11.10
N LEU A 569 -7.06 21.19 -10.25
CA LEU A 569 -6.08 20.35 -9.57
C LEU A 569 -5.22 19.55 -10.56
N ALA A 570 -5.82 19.03 -11.64
CA ALA A 570 -5.12 18.28 -12.67
C ALA A 570 -4.00 19.11 -13.34
N LEU A 571 -4.21 20.42 -13.54
CA LEU A 571 -3.18 21.32 -14.06
C LEU A 571 -1.92 21.34 -13.18
N TYR A 572 -2.09 21.40 -11.85
CA TYR A 572 -0.97 21.42 -10.93
C TYR A 572 -0.35 20.03 -10.76
N PHE A 573 -1.14 18.97 -10.67
CA PHE A 573 -0.60 17.60 -10.57
C PHE A 573 0.23 17.20 -11.80
N ALA A 574 -0.13 17.68 -12.99
CA ALA A 574 0.66 17.48 -14.20
C ALA A 574 2.05 18.13 -14.14
N ARG A 575 2.33 18.99 -13.16
CA ARG A 575 3.59 19.75 -13.00
C ARG A 575 4.30 19.48 -11.67
N GLU A 576 3.67 18.71 -10.78
CA GLU A 576 4.22 18.38 -9.48
C GLU A 576 5.30 17.28 -9.60
N GLY A 577 4.99 16.22 -10.36
CA GLY A 577 5.79 15.00 -10.43
C GLY A 577 7.11 15.12 -11.21
N SER A 578 8.01 14.19 -10.93
CA SER A 578 9.33 14.07 -11.57
C SER A 578 9.25 14.07 -13.10
N ASP A 579 8.36 13.25 -13.65
CA ASP A 579 8.16 13.09 -15.10
C ASP A 579 7.87 14.41 -15.83
N ALA A 580 7.29 15.39 -15.15
CA ALA A 580 6.91 16.68 -15.74
C ALA A 580 8.13 17.55 -16.11
N LEU A 581 9.30 17.30 -15.52
CA LEU A 581 10.53 18.01 -15.85
C LEU A 581 11.21 17.47 -17.11
N GLY A 582 10.88 16.23 -17.49
CA GLY A 582 11.40 15.57 -18.68
C GLY A 582 12.85 15.06 -18.54
N PRO A 583 13.29 14.17 -19.44
CA PRO A 583 14.58 13.48 -19.31
C PRO A 583 15.80 14.39 -19.47
N GLN A 584 15.64 15.56 -20.09
CA GLN A 584 16.73 16.53 -20.26
C GLN A 584 17.09 17.24 -18.96
N PHE A 585 16.16 17.28 -17.98
CA PHE A 585 16.40 17.96 -16.71
C PHE A 585 17.55 17.33 -15.91
N SER A 586 17.80 16.02 -16.02
CA SER A 586 18.93 15.35 -15.34
C SER A 586 20.28 16.02 -15.62
N HIS A 587 20.52 16.47 -16.85
CA HIS A 587 21.78 17.14 -17.24
C HIS A 587 21.96 18.50 -16.54
N VAL A 588 20.85 19.19 -16.26
CA VAL A 588 20.87 20.46 -15.51
C VAL A 588 21.02 20.16 -14.02
N ALA A 589 20.29 19.16 -13.52
CA ALA A 589 20.27 18.75 -12.13
C ALA A 589 21.64 18.26 -11.61
N GLU A 590 22.47 17.63 -12.46
CA GLU A 590 23.85 17.22 -12.11
C GLU A 590 24.72 18.36 -11.57
N ARG A 591 24.41 19.61 -11.96
CA ARG A 591 25.17 20.79 -11.54
C ARG A 591 24.72 21.39 -10.22
N VAL A 592 23.69 20.83 -9.57
CA VAL A 592 23.10 21.43 -8.35
C VAL A 592 24.13 21.59 -7.22
N LEU A 593 25.13 20.72 -7.11
CA LEU A 593 26.18 20.83 -6.09
C LEU A 593 27.17 21.98 -6.36
N ILE A 594 27.26 22.44 -7.60
CA ILE A 594 28.19 23.50 -8.04
C ILE A 594 27.46 24.85 -8.10
N ASP A 595 26.29 24.86 -8.73
CA ASP A 595 25.48 26.07 -8.90
C ASP A 595 23.98 25.71 -8.84
N PRO A 596 23.35 25.83 -7.66
CA PRO A 596 21.92 25.55 -7.49
C PRO A 596 21.00 26.48 -8.28
N GLY A 597 21.43 27.71 -8.56
CA GLY A 597 20.59 28.77 -9.12
C GLY A 597 19.93 28.40 -10.45
N PRO A 598 20.71 28.01 -11.48
CA PRO A 598 20.18 27.57 -12.77
C PRO A 598 19.24 26.37 -12.66
N VAL A 599 19.48 25.44 -11.72
CA VAL A 599 18.62 24.27 -11.50
C VAL A 599 17.26 24.71 -10.99
N LEU A 600 17.23 25.59 -9.98
CA LEU A 600 15.99 26.16 -9.45
C LEU A 600 15.25 26.97 -10.50
N ALA A 601 15.95 27.82 -11.26
CA ALA A 601 15.36 28.60 -12.34
C ALA A 601 14.75 27.72 -13.44
N GLU A 602 15.40 26.60 -13.79
CA GLU A 602 14.88 25.65 -14.77
C GLU A 602 13.63 24.93 -14.27
N ILE A 603 13.58 24.53 -12.99
CA ILE A 603 12.35 23.99 -12.38
C ILE A 603 11.21 25.01 -12.47
N ALA A 604 11.47 26.28 -12.15
CA ALA A 604 10.46 27.34 -12.25
C ALA A 604 9.98 27.53 -13.71
N ARG A 605 10.92 27.52 -14.68
CA ARG A 605 10.64 27.65 -16.11
C ARG A 605 9.82 26.49 -16.68
N LEU A 606 10.07 25.26 -16.20
CA LEU A 606 9.34 24.06 -16.62
C LEU A 606 7.95 23.97 -15.96
N ARG A 607 7.82 24.42 -14.71
CA ARG A 607 6.53 24.42 -13.99
C ARG A 607 5.60 25.55 -14.40
N GLN A 608 6.12 26.75 -14.68
CA GLN A 608 5.36 27.95 -15.06
C GLN A 608 4.14 28.22 -14.16
N LEU A 609 4.33 28.14 -12.84
CA LEU A 609 3.20 28.18 -11.89
C LEU A 609 2.34 29.44 -11.99
N GLU A 610 2.92 30.58 -12.35
CA GLU A 610 2.16 31.84 -12.54
C GLU A 610 1.21 31.76 -13.75
N ALA A 611 1.67 31.20 -14.87
CA ALA A 611 0.81 31.00 -16.05
C ALA A 611 -0.30 29.98 -15.78
N LEU A 612 -0.04 28.98 -14.92
CA LEU A 612 -1.07 28.03 -14.47
C LEU A 612 -2.06 28.66 -13.50
N ASP A 613 -1.62 29.60 -12.65
CA ASP A 613 -2.52 30.36 -11.79
C ASP A 613 -3.53 31.15 -12.63
N GLU A 614 -3.10 31.78 -13.73
CA GLU A 614 -3.99 32.50 -14.66
C GLU A 614 -5.01 31.57 -15.32
N GLN A 615 -4.57 30.41 -15.80
CA GLN A 615 -5.48 29.40 -16.38
C GLN A 615 -6.49 28.88 -15.35
N ALA A 616 -6.03 28.56 -14.14
CA ALA A 616 -6.88 28.08 -13.06
C ALA A 616 -7.88 29.16 -12.61
N GLU A 617 -7.48 30.43 -12.53
CA GLU A 617 -8.36 31.55 -12.19
C GLU A 617 -9.41 31.81 -13.29
N ALA A 618 -9.05 31.65 -14.57
CA ALA A 618 -10.01 31.73 -15.67
C ALA A 618 -11.07 30.61 -15.58
N MET A 619 -10.64 29.37 -15.29
CA MET A 619 -11.54 28.24 -15.07
C MET A 619 -12.46 28.47 -13.86
N LEU A 620 -11.91 28.96 -12.75
CA LEU A 620 -12.68 29.25 -11.55
C LEU A 620 -13.70 30.37 -11.80
N ALA A 621 -13.31 31.44 -12.51
CA ALA A 621 -14.22 32.53 -12.87
C ALA A 621 -15.42 32.03 -13.68
N ALA A 622 -15.17 31.23 -14.74
CA ALA A 622 -16.22 30.64 -15.55
C ALA A 622 -17.10 29.66 -14.75
N GLY A 623 -16.49 28.82 -13.91
CA GLY A 623 -17.22 27.90 -13.05
C GLY A 623 -18.11 28.62 -12.03
N LEU A 624 -17.59 29.67 -11.38
CA LEU A 624 -18.36 30.47 -10.43
C LEU A 624 -19.57 31.15 -11.08
N GLU A 625 -19.44 31.62 -12.33
CA GLU A 625 -20.58 32.21 -13.07
C GLU A 625 -21.72 31.20 -13.27
N ALA A 626 -21.40 29.94 -13.56
CA ALA A 626 -22.38 28.88 -13.72
C ALA A 626 -23.04 28.41 -12.41
N MET A 627 -22.40 28.63 -11.25
CA MET A 627 -22.92 28.19 -9.95
C MET A 627 -24.11 29.04 -9.47
N PRO A 628 -25.10 28.43 -8.78
CA PRO A 628 -26.10 29.17 -8.02
C PRO A 628 -25.46 30.08 -6.98
N ARG A 629 -26.11 31.22 -6.69
CA ARG A 629 -25.59 32.26 -5.79
C ARG A 629 -25.16 31.73 -4.40
N PRO A 630 -25.92 30.84 -3.73
CA PRO A 630 -25.50 30.28 -2.43
C PRO A 630 -24.19 29.49 -2.52
N LEU A 631 -24.07 28.62 -3.53
CA LEU A 631 -22.87 27.80 -3.76
C LEU A 631 -21.67 28.67 -4.17
N ARG A 632 -21.88 29.63 -5.07
CA ARG A 632 -20.86 30.59 -5.50
C ARG A 632 -20.25 31.34 -4.31
N ARG A 633 -21.08 31.83 -3.38
CA ARG A 633 -20.62 32.52 -2.16
C ARG A 633 -19.77 31.60 -1.31
N LYS A 634 -20.21 30.36 -1.09
CA LYS A 634 -19.47 29.36 -0.29
C LYS A 634 -18.10 29.02 -0.91
N VAL A 635 -18.03 28.80 -2.23
CA VAL A 635 -16.77 28.52 -2.94
C VAL A 635 -15.83 29.73 -2.87
N LEU A 636 -16.31 30.95 -3.14
CA LEU A 636 -15.50 32.16 -3.03
C LEU A 636 -14.97 32.39 -1.60
N MET A 637 -15.82 32.15 -0.59
CA MET A 637 -15.44 32.26 0.82
C MET A 637 -14.32 31.28 1.17
N ALA A 638 -14.43 30.03 0.73
CA ALA A 638 -13.40 29.02 0.95
C ALA A 638 -12.09 29.36 0.19
N TYR A 639 -12.20 29.84 -1.06
CA TYR A 639 -11.05 30.21 -1.89
C TYR A 639 -10.25 31.37 -1.29
N LEU A 640 -10.93 32.44 -0.86
CA LEU A 640 -10.30 33.63 -0.28
C LEU A 640 -9.90 33.42 1.18
N GLY A 641 -10.66 32.62 1.93
CA GLY A 641 -10.37 32.28 3.33
C GLY A 641 -9.17 31.34 3.50
N PHE A 642 -8.76 30.63 2.45
CA PHE A 642 -7.67 29.65 2.53
C PHE A 642 -6.37 30.21 3.11
N ALA A 643 -5.99 31.45 2.78
CA ALA A 643 -4.76 32.05 3.29
C ALA A 643 -4.72 32.09 4.83
N PHE A 644 -5.85 32.35 5.48
CA PHE A 644 -5.95 32.38 6.94
C PHE A 644 -5.84 30.96 7.54
N TYR A 645 -6.50 29.98 6.93
CA TYR A 645 -6.37 28.58 7.37
C TYR A 645 -4.95 28.05 7.20
N ASP A 646 -4.29 28.37 6.07
CA ASP A 646 -2.93 27.90 5.79
C ASP A 646 -1.91 28.51 6.77
N VAL A 647 -2.05 29.80 7.09
CA VAL A 647 -1.21 30.46 8.12
C VAL A 647 -1.34 29.79 9.49
N ALA A 648 -2.55 29.39 9.87
CA ALA A 648 -2.79 28.75 11.16
C ALA A 648 -2.37 27.27 11.21
N THR A 649 -2.43 26.55 10.09
CA THR A 649 -2.29 25.09 10.07
C THR A 649 -0.97 24.58 9.52
N LEU A 650 -0.35 25.27 8.56
CA LEU A 650 0.91 24.81 7.94
C LEU A 650 2.07 24.65 8.93
N PRO A 651 2.29 25.54 9.91
CA PRO A 651 3.37 25.36 10.90
C PRO A 651 3.23 24.09 11.74
N LEU A 652 2.00 23.57 11.88
CA LEU A 652 1.69 22.39 12.67
C LEU A 652 1.87 21.08 11.87
N LEU A 653 1.92 21.15 10.53
CA LEU A 653 2.00 19.99 9.64
C LEU A 653 3.38 19.30 9.59
N ARG A 654 4.36 19.75 10.40
CA ARG A 654 5.69 19.13 10.65
C ARG A 654 6.39 18.50 9.42
N ASN A 655 6.29 19.08 8.23
CA ASN A 655 6.92 18.57 6.99
C ASN A 655 6.70 17.07 6.68
N GLU A 656 5.69 16.41 7.26
CA GLU A 656 5.48 14.96 7.10
C GLU A 656 4.87 14.55 5.75
N GLY A 657 4.90 15.43 4.75
CA GLY A 657 4.25 15.16 3.46
C GLY A 657 2.74 14.94 3.58
N LEU A 658 2.12 15.36 4.69
CA LEU A 658 0.67 15.36 4.88
C LEU A 658 0.03 16.32 3.88
N THR A 659 -0.22 15.79 2.70
CA THR A 659 -0.84 16.46 1.57
C THR A 659 -2.33 16.71 1.82
N GLU A 660 -2.93 15.96 2.75
CA GLU A 660 -4.35 15.99 3.13
C GLU A 660 -4.53 15.76 4.64
N PHE A 661 -5.54 16.41 5.24
CA PHE A 661 -5.88 16.31 6.67
C PHE A 661 -6.71 15.06 6.99
N ASP A 662 -6.78 14.05 6.12
CA ASP A 662 -7.66 12.90 6.34
C ASP A 662 -6.96 11.86 7.22
N PRO A 663 -7.54 11.49 8.38
CA PRO A 663 -6.96 10.46 9.22
C PRO A 663 -6.97 9.11 8.48
N VAL A 664 -5.87 8.39 8.59
CA VAL A 664 -5.76 7.03 8.07
C VAL A 664 -6.18 6.06 9.17
N LYS A 665 -7.05 5.12 8.85
CA LYS A 665 -7.47 4.07 9.79
C LYS A 665 -6.63 2.82 9.55
N VAL A 666 -6.45 2.03 10.60
CA VAL A 666 -5.76 0.75 10.52
C VAL A 666 -6.76 -0.35 10.86
N ASP A 667 -6.81 -1.36 10.03
CA ASP A 667 -7.63 -2.55 10.19
C ASP A 667 -6.75 -3.80 10.15
N ARG A 668 -7.08 -4.79 10.97
CA ARG A 668 -6.45 -6.11 10.98
C ARG A 668 -7.39 -7.16 10.40
N ILE A 669 -6.80 -8.13 9.71
CA ILE A 669 -7.47 -9.37 9.32
C ILE A 669 -6.75 -10.53 10.00
N SER A 670 -7.35 -11.06 11.06
CA SER A 670 -6.89 -12.27 11.76
C SER A 670 -8.05 -13.21 12.07
N PRO A 671 -7.77 -14.50 12.35
CA PRO A 671 -8.78 -15.43 12.87
C PRO A 671 -9.46 -14.96 14.17
N GLU A 672 -8.77 -14.18 14.99
CA GLU A 672 -9.26 -13.60 16.25
C GLU A 672 -10.28 -12.48 16.01
N ASP A 673 -10.21 -11.82 14.84
CA ASP A 673 -11.09 -10.71 14.47
C ASP A 673 -12.36 -11.16 13.72
N ALA A 674 -12.45 -12.45 13.33
CA ALA A 674 -13.49 -12.99 12.45
C ALA A 674 -14.24 -14.17 13.10
N ALA A 675 -14.99 -13.88 14.16
CA ALA A 675 -15.62 -14.88 15.02
C ALA A 675 -17.05 -15.28 14.62
N SER A 676 -17.56 -14.87 13.43
CA SER A 676 -18.96 -15.12 13.06
C SER A 676 -19.31 -16.61 12.93
N ILE A 677 -18.35 -17.44 12.51
CA ILE A 677 -18.55 -18.90 12.37
C ILE A 677 -18.04 -19.62 13.63
N ARG A 678 -16.79 -19.37 14.03
CA ARG A 678 -16.12 -20.08 15.11
C ARG A 678 -15.25 -19.12 15.94
N GLY A 679 -15.38 -19.20 17.26
CA GLY A 679 -14.46 -18.54 18.20
C GLY A 679 -13.26 -19.44 18.54
N GLY A 680 -12.25 -18.88 19.21
CA GLY A 680 -11.00 -19.61 19.56
C GLY A 680 -9.81 -19.31 18.65
N GLY A 681 -9.97 -18.34 17.73
CA GLY A 681 -8.89 -17.76 16.95
C GLY A 681 -8.15 -18.75 16.07
N CYS A 682 -6.87 -18.49 15.86
CA CYS A 682 -6.02 -19.27 14.97
C CYS A 682 -5.95 -20.76 15.35
N ALA A 683 -5.87 -21.10 16.64
CA ALA A 683 -5.76 -22.48 17.10
C ALA A 683 -7.01 -23.33 16.79
N ALA A 684 -8.18 -22.70 16.69
CA ALA A 684 -9.44 -23.37 16.39
C ALA A 684 -9.72 -23.51 14.88
N THR A 685 -9.00 -22.78 14.04
CA THR A 685 -9.33 -22.61 12.61
C THR A 685 -8.19 -23.04 11.68
N LEU A 686 -6.95 -22.66 11.98
CA LEU A 686 -5.80 -22.89 11.11
C LEU A 686 -5.04 -24.15 11.52
N ARG A 687 -4.67 -24.96 10.53
CA ARG A 687 -3.84 -26.16 10.67
C ARG A 687 -2.39 -25.90 10.31
N GLY A 688 -2.12 -24.88 9.49
CA GLY A 688 -0.79 -24.48 9.07
C GLY A 688 0.12 -24.07 10.22
N ILE A 689 -0.43 -23.67 11.38
CA ILE A 689 0.34 -23.35 12.59
C ILE A 689 1.08 -24.54 13.21
N GLU A 690 0.64 -25.77 12.89
CA GLU A 690 1.36 -26.97 13.28
C GLU A 690 2.76 -26.98 12.65
N PHE A 691 3.72 -27.70 13.25
CA PHE A 691 5.11 -27.78 12.77
C PHE A 691 5.79 -26.41 12.56
N TYR A 692 5.68 -25.49 13.53
CA TYR A 692 6.30 -24.15 13.45
C TYR A 692 5.85 -23.35 12.22
N ASN A 693 4.54 -23.36 11.93
CA ASN A 693 3.93 -22.70 10.77
C ASN A 693 4.23 -23.35 9.40
N PHE A 694 4.70 -24.62 9.37
CA PHE A 694 4.90 -25.38 8.12
C PHE A 694 3.79 -26.41 7.83
N GLY A 695 2.82 -26.58 8.73
CA GLY A 695 1.85 -27.68 8.67
C GLY A 695 1.15 -27.81 7.32
N ALA A 696 0.81 -26.70 6.67
CA ALA A 696 0.09 -26.74 5.40
C ALA A 696 0.93 -27.35 4.27
N PHE A 697 2.26 -27.23 4.27
CA PHE A 697 3.09 -27.84 3.22
C PHE A 697 3.15 -29.36 3.30
N PHE A 698 2.83 -29.96 4.45
CA PHE A 698 2.84 -31.40 4.65
C PHE A 698 1.52 -32.10 4.28
N SER A 699 0.40 -31.37 4.18
CA SER A 699 -0.91 -31.97 3.93
C SER A 699 -1.77 -31.11 3.02
N ARG A 700 -2.30 -31.71 1.95
CA ARG A 700 -3.27 -31.03 1.07
C ARG A 700 -4.53 -30.64 1.84
N ALA A 701 -5.03 -31.48 2.73
CA ALA A 701 -6.20 -31.17 3.56
C ALA A 701 -5.96 -29.94 4.45
N TYR A 702 -4.73 -29.75 4.94
CA TYR A 702 -4.37 -28.56 5.72
C TYR A 702 -4.35 -27.30 4.85
N ARG A 703 -3.83 -27.38 3.61
CA ARG A 703 -3.87 -26.25 2.65
C ARG A 703 -5.29 -25.89 2.28
N GLU A 704 -6.13 -26.87 1.99
CA GLU A 704 -7.55 -26.66 1.67
C GLU A 704 -8.30 -26.03 2.85
N ASN A 705 -8.03 -26.49 4.08
CA ASN A 705 -8.59 -25.89 5.31
C ASN A 705 -8.17 -24.43 5.47
N ASP A 706 -6.86 -24.14 5.46
CA ASP A 706 -6.34 -22.81 5.74
C ASP A 706 -6.73 -21.80 4.66
N TYR A 707 -6.73 -22.22 3.39
CA TYR A 707 -7.24 -21.41 2.28
C TYR A 707 -8.72 -21.08 2.46
N LEU A 708 -9.56 -22.07 2.79
CA LEU A 708 -11.00 -21.85 2.97
C LEU A 708 -11.28 -20.92 4.16
N TRP A 709 -10.61 -21.12 5.30
CA TRP A 709 -10.71 -20.20 6.44
C TRP A 709 -10.20 -18.79 6.10
N GLY A 710 -9.15 -18.68 5.30
CA GLY A 710 -8.68 -17.41 4.74
C GLY A 710 -9.77 -16.68 3.98
N ARG A 711 -10.48 -17.39 3.09
CA ARG A 711 -11.62 -16.82 2.37
C ARG A 711 -12.75 -16.40 3.31
N LEU A 712 -13.15 -17.25 4.25
CA LEU A 712 -14.26 -16.95 5.17
C LEU A 712 -13.96 -15.77 6.10
N HIS A 713 -12.76 -15.71 6.69
CA HIS A 713 -12.35 -14.58 7.53
C HIS A 713 -12.15 -13.30 6.71
N GLY A 714 -11.49 -13.41 5.55
CA GLY A 714 -11.37 -12.29 4.61
C GLY A 714 -12.74 -11.71 4.26
N ALA A 715 -13.72 -12.59 3.99
CA ALA A 715 -15.06 -12.19 3.64
C ALA A 715 -15.79 -11.45 4.76
N GLU A 716 -15.69 -11.94 5.99
CA GLU A 716 -16.21 -11.28 7.18
C GLU A 716 -15.62 -9.87 7.35
N ARG A 717 -14.29 -9.76 7.27
CA ARG A 717 -13.59 -8.49 7.45
C ARG A 717 -13.87 -7.51 6.31
N MET A 718 -14.07 -7.99 5.08
CA MET A 718 -14.48 -7.13 3.95
C MET A 718 -15.86 -6.49 4.17
N VAL A 719 -16.83 -7.25 4.72
CA VAL A 719 -18.14 -6.71 5.09
C VAL A 719 -17.98 -5.62 6.14
N ASP A 720 -17.21 -5.87 7.20
CA ASP A 720 -16.99 -4.91 8.28
C ASP A 720 -16.29 -3.63 7.78
N LEU A 721 -15.29 -3.78 6.91
CA LEU A 721 -14.58 -2.67 6.26
C LEU A 721 -15.53 -1.79 5.45
N LEU A 722 -16.33 -2.39 4.57
CA LEU A 722 -17.31 -1.67 3.75
C LEU A 722 -18.30 -0.88 4.62
N LEU A 723 -18.88 -1.54 5.62
CA LEU A 723 -19.87 -0.92 6.50
C LEU A 723 -19.27 0.20 7.35
N SER A 724 -18.02 0.05 7.81
CA SER A 724 -17.33 1.12 8.54
C SER A 724 -17.01 2.35 7.68
N ALA A 725 -17.09 2.24 6.36
CA ALA A 725 -16.93 3.33 5.41
C ALA A 725 -18.26 4.01 5.04
N THR A 726 -19.40 3.48 5.48
CA THR A 726 -20.74 4.05 5.24
C THR A 726 -21.09 5.15 6.26
N ILE A 727 -22.18 5.89 6.00
CA ILE A 727 -22.61 7.02 6.85
C ILE A 727 -23.39 6.52 8.07
N ALA A 728 -24.23 5.49 7.85
CA ALA A 728 -25.05 4.88 8.89
C ALA A 728 -24.85 3.35 8.89
N PRO A 729 -24.72 2.73 10.07
CA PRO A 729 -24.61 1.28 10.15
C PRO A 729 -25.92 0.62 9.71
N LEU A 730 -25.81 -0.48 8.95
CA LEU A 730 -26.96 -1.33 8.66
C LEU A 730 -27.46 -2.04 9.93
N ALA A 731 -28.73 -2.44 9.92
CA ALA A 731 -29.30 -3.21 11.03
C ALA A 731 -28.51 -4.51 11.26
N PRO A 732 -28.24 -4.93 12.52
CA PRO A 732 -27.44 -6.13 12.81
C PRO A 732 -27.94 -7.41 12.12
N ASP A 733 -29.25 -7.57 11.97
CA ASP A 733 -29.84 -8.73 11.30
C ASP A 733 -29.59 -8.73 9.79
N ALA A 734 -29.57 -7.56 9.15
CA ALA A 734 -29.19 -7.44 7.74
C ALA A 734 -27.71 -7.80 7.54
N ILE A 735 -26.83 -7.35 8.43
CA ILE A 735 -25.39 -7.70 8.41
C ILE A 735 -25.23 -9.23 8.56
N ARG A 736 -25.96 -9.84 9.50
CA ARG A 736 -25.94 -11.30 9.71
C ARG A 736 -26.40 -12.07 8.47
N ALA A 737 -27.48 -11.62 7.83
CA ALA A 737 -28.00 -12.22 6.60
C ALA A 737 -27.01 -12.11 5.43
N ILE A 738 -26.34 -10.95 5.28
CA ILE A 738 -25.29 -10.76 4.27
C ILE A 738 -24.12 -11.70 4.53
N LYS A 739 -23.58 -11.73 5.76
CA LYS A 739 -22.47 -12.64 6.13
C LYS A 739 -22.83 -14.11 5.87
N ARG A 740 -24.05 -14.54 6.21
CA ARG A 740 -24.52 -15.90 5.92
C ARG A 740 -24.52 -16.20 4.43
N ARG A 741 -25.14 -15.34 3.61
CA ARG A 741 -25.19 -15.52 2.15
C ARG A 741 -23.80 -15.59 1.54
N LEU A 742 -22.91 -14.71 2.00
CA LEU A 742 -21.52 -14.64 1.57
C LEU A 742 -20.75 -15.93 1.89
N PHE A 743 -20.85 -16.43 3.13
CA PHE A 743 -20.20 -17.68 3.53
C PHE A 743 -20.74 -18.88 2.75
N MET A 744 -22.06 -18.96 2.53
CA MET A 744 -22.63 -20.05 1.73
C MET A 744 -22.18 -19.98 0.28
N ALA A 745 -22.10 -18.78 -0.32
CA ALA A 745 -21.60 -18.61 -1.68
C ALA A 745 -20.14 -19.07 -1.82
N ILE A 746 -19.27 -18.76 -0.85
CA ILE A 746 -17.88 -19.24 -0.82
C ILE A 746 -17.82 -20.76 -0.72
N LEU A 747 -18.61 -21.35 0.19
CA LEU A 747 -18.66 -22.81 0.37
C LEU A 747 -19.18 -23.54 -0.88
N ASP A 748 -20.15 -22.96 -1.59
CA ASP A 748 -20.67 -23.49 -2.86
C ASP A 748 -19.64 -23.39 -3.98
N GLU A 749 -18.92 -22.27 -4.06
CA GLU A 749 -17.87 -22.02 -5.06
C GLU A 749 -16.70 -23.01 -4.90
N GLU A 750 -16.31 -23.29 -3.66
CA GLU A 750 -15.12 -24.12 -3.36
C GLU A 750 -15.42 -25.62 -3.26
N GLN A 751 -16.68 -26.03 -3.11
CA GLN A 751 -17.07 -27.45 -3.02
C GLN A 751 -16.55 -28.35 -4.15
N PRO A 752 -16.58 -27.97 -5.45
CA PRO A 752 -16.04 -28.83 -6.49
C PRO A 752 -14.53 -28.98 -6.43
N ARG A 753 -13.81 -28.11 -5.70
CA ARG A 753 -12.36 -27.99 -5.69
C ARG A 753 -11.70 -28.60 -4.45
N LEU A 754 -12.26 -28.34 -3.27
CA LEU A 754 -11.72 -28.80 -1.98
C LEU A 754 -12.25 -30.21 -1.69
N ARG A 755 -11.42 -31.23 -1.94
CA ARG A 755 -11.81 -32.64 -1.90
C ARG A 755 -10.99 -33.50 -0.93
N ALA A 756 -9.93 -32.94 -0.35
CA ALA A 756 -9.01 -33.70 0.49
C ALA A 756 -9.64 -34.11 1.83
N ASP A 757 -10.48 -33.24 2.42
CA ASP A 757 -11.34 -33.57 3.55
C ASP A 757 -12.82 -33.44 3.15
N PRO A 758 -13.53 -34.55 2.90
CA PRO A 758 -14.95 -34.54 2.54
C PRO A 758 -15.87 -33.97 3.62
N ALA A 759 -15.43 -33.90 4.88
CA ALA A 759 -16.23 -33.41 6.00
C ALA A 759 -16.12 -31.89 6.20
N LEU A 760 -15.09 -31.23 5.66
CA LEU A 760 -14.78 -29.81 5.88
C LEU A 760 -15.96 -28.89 5.53
N ILE A 761 -16.38 -28.87 4.26
CA ILE A 761 -17.44 -27.99 3.77
C ILE A 761 -18.81 -28.33 4.39
N PRO A 762 -19.25 -29.60 4.44
CA PRO A 762 -20.50 -29.95 5.13
C PRO A 762 -20.50 -29.57 6.61
N GLY A 763 -19.35 -29.67 7.29
CA GLY A 763 -19.16 -29.21 8.67
C GLY A 763 -19.36 -27.70 8.80
N LEU A 764 -18.69 -26.92 7.97
CA LEU A 764 -18.79 -25.46 7.99
C LEU A 764 -20.19 -24.96 7.63
N ARG A 765 -20.90 -25.62 6.70
CA ARG A 765 -22.31 -25.28 6.42
C ARG A 765 -23.20 -25.44 7.67
N ARG A 766 -22.98 -26.50 8.46
CA ARG A 766 -23.73 -26.70 9.71
C ARG A 766 -23.39 -25.62 10.74
N GLU A 767 -22.12 -25.24 10.85
CA GLU A 767 -21.68 -24.16 11.76
C GLU A 767 -22.26 -22.80 11.35
N VAL A 768 -22.23 -22.47 10.06
CA VAL A 768 -22.82 -21.23 9.50
C VAL A 768 -24.32 -21.19 9.78
N ALA A 769 -25.06 -22.28 9.54
CA ALA A 769 -26.48 -22.35 9.86
C ALA A 769 -26.74 -22.21 11.37
N ALA A 770 -25.99 -22.91 12.21
CA ALA A 770 -26.16 -22.84 13.66
C ALA A 770 -25.92 -21.43 14.23
N ARG A 771 -24.98 -20.66 13.65
CA ARG A 771 -24.60 -19.33 14.14
C ARG A 771 -25.40 -18.19 13.53
N LEU A 772 -25.70 -18.28 12.24
CA LEU A 772 -26.28 -17.17 11.47
C LEU A 772 -27.72 -17.43 11.00
N GLY A 773 -28.30 -18.58 11.37
CA GLY A 773 -29.73 -18.90 11.30
C GLY A 773 -30.14 -19.70 10.09
#